data_AF-A0A136LVQ1-F1
#
_entry.id   AF-A0A136LVQ1-F1
#
_cell.length_a   1.000
_cell.length_b   1.000
_cell.length_c   1.000
_cell.angle_alpha   90.00
_cell.angle_beta   90.00
_cell.angle_gamma   90.00
#
_symmetry.space_group_name_H-M   'P 1'
#
loop_
_entity.id
_entity.type
_entity.pdbx_description
1 polymer ?
#
loop_
_entity_poly.entity_id
_entity_poly.type
_entity_poly.pdbx_seq_one_letter_code
_entity_poly.pdbx_strand_id
1 'polypeptide(L)'
;MYVDQQNNTAGQYASLPPGDYQFERIELTRAGLLAQLGQSSVLTLVNSDSLVGDSSASDLLIYGTLVAPQTFTINGVEVDINGEINLGGDNTSADLILGNTVTGGIKLRANTWAHNQTNQYQFNAIHVASQGRLTLYSYQNGNTLYTDDWGLTLQAELLRVDAGGRVIGDGLGYPGSRGPGFVSGQGGSYGGQGFGAPTSAIYGSVYTPDALGSGSVFAGGGAIRLDITGPGEVGQLINNGSITANGSGGDSAAGSGGSIWINADTIGGTGSITANGGSTSNASRPGSGGRIAVYYRENGDAINNIPPANFDPSLGNISAAGGRGNFGGWWGGPGTIYIDQIGLSAPERGLLYVDQQNNSSGYSAGLPQGNYQFERVKLTRAGQLIVLGQASNLTITDSDGLTGDSSFPNLRIDGTFNAPNSITISGVDVDINGEMNFGINSDADLTVGGVERGGLTLRASTWAHDADTPYELGDLTVNSNGTLTLISHNNGDTNYTNDWGLTLLLKNMYIANGGVVTADSLGYSPDRGPGYVSGNAGSYGGQGGGAPLSSIYGDVYAPVHLGSGGDGFAGGGAIRLVIDDGNGGGDFVVNGSIRSSGAGGGADAGSGGSIYVTTHLLGGTGSISASGGSTSNASQPGGGGRIALYFSENGDTNRSIAEFDYNPLGGHISAVGGRGNFGSWWGGPGSIYIEQAGVHQSQGGLLYIDQQNNSNGHSSGLPEGEYTFAAINLTRAGRLSVIGQNSVVNIADSNGITGDASYPDLTIYGTLNGPDPLYINGYDLNVAGVLSLGDSTEDADIVIGDVLPGGMVLYGNTWSNNTGEYEFSDLRVASSGVLTLSGYNDGDTDYSDGDRGVTLRLDRMEVEAGGLVTASGLGYGADRGPGYATNGPGVYGGYASGGGNPYGDFRYPLHLGSGGGTASGGGAIRLIIDDGSSTGTLLNNGTIAANGSGTDGNALDPGAGGSILVEADIVGGSGSYTAIGGSGGNGGTAGSGGRIAVHTNFNGDSDNGIAPLDLVTFSRFNAAGGRGQYGSFWGGPGTVYVEVGSEYNEGYGDLYISNSSQYSNGGYADNLPAGISNFHNVYIGTNVHIRPAVDTNANRGSILQVEGDFTLSSGAVIDGVGRGFSSSTGPGTGAAGAGQSGGAGGAHGGNGGNGENDGGNPSPSGGTAYGSQREPVTLGSGGGPSGAGAAGGRGGGAVASGPEPGTYYQR
;
A
#
# COMPACT_ATOMS: atom_id res chain seq x y z
N MET A 1 -33.57 -73.44 36.11
CA MET A 1 -34.60 -72.39 35.98
C MET A 1 -34.77 -72.09 34.50
N TYR A 2 -36.01 -71.92 34.01
CA TYR A 2 -36.30 -71.59 32.61
C TYR A 2 -37.17 -70.33 32.58
N VAL A 3 -36.78 -69.33 31.79
CA VAL A 3 -37.51 -68.07 31.63
C VAL A 3 -37.67 -67.77 30.14
N ASP A 4 -38.91 -67.49 29.73
CA ASP A 4 -39.32 -67.29 28.34
C ASP A 4 -40.35 -66.14 28.26
N GLN A 5 -40.08 -65.16 27.39
CA GLN A 5 -40.93 -63.98 27.18
C GLN A 5 -41.59 -63.94 25.79
N GLN A 6 -41.53 -65.02 25.02
CA GLN A 6 -42.16 -65.13 23.71
C GLN A 6 -41.69 -64.07 22.69
N ASN A 7 -40.41 -63.69 22.77
CA ASN A 7 -39.76 -62.63 22.00
C ASN A 7 -40.25 -61.22 22.34
N ASN A 8 -40.90 -61.03 23.49
CA ASN A 8 -41.22 -59.70 24.00
C ASN A 8 -40.02 -59.08 24.70
N THR A 9 -39.19 -58.35 23.95
CA THR A 9 -38.01 -57.64 24.47
C THR A 9 -38.35 -56.43 25.35
N ALA A 10 -39.62 -56.02 25.42
CA ALA A 10 -40.12 -54.94 26.28
C ALA A 10 -40.84 -55.48 27.55
N GLY A 11 -40.70 -56.76 27.84
CA GLY A 11 -41.29 -57.39 29.01
C GLY A 11 -40.68 -56.91 30.34
N GLN A 12 -41.32 -57.26 31.45
CA GLN A 12 -40.76 -57.04 32.79
C GLN A 12 -39.88 -58.23 33.20
N TYR A 13 -38.87 -58.00 34.02
CA TYR A 13 -38.02 -59.07 34.54
C TYR A 13 -38.82 -60.01 35.45
N ALA A 14 -38.67 -61.33 35.25
CA ALA A 14 -38.96 -62.28 36.31
C ALA A 14 -37.96 -62.03 37.46
N SER A 15 -38.41 -61.96 38.70
CA SER A 15 -37.55 -61.58 39.83
C SER A 15 -37.28 -62.76 40.77
N LEU A 16 -36.01 -62.98 41.09
CA LEU A 16 -35.61 -63.69 42.31
C LEU A 16 -35.61 -62.67 43.46
N PRO A 17 -36.50 -62.78 44.45
CA PRO A 17 -36.50 -61.88 45.60
C PRO A 17 -35.21 -62.03 46.43
N PRO A 18 -34.93 -61.15 47.40
CA PRO A 18 -33.70 -61.27 48.18
C PRO A 18 -33.50 -62.65 48.83
N GLY A 19 -32.36 -63.28 48.60
CA GLY A 19 -32.01 -64.61 49.10
C GLY A 19 -30.79 -65.22 48.39
N ASP A 20 -30.39 -66.40 48.85
CA ASP A 20 -29.29 -67.19 48.26
C ASP A 20 -29.87 -68.29 47.37
N TYR A 21 -29.52 -68.24 46.09
CA TYR A 21 -30.02 -69.14 45.06
C TYR A 21 -28.85 -69.89 44.44
N GLN A 22 -29.01 -71.20 44.28
CA GLN A 22 -28.06 -72.03 43.57
C GLN A 22 -28.78 -72.77 42.45
N PHE A 23 -28.28 -72.67 41.23
CA PHE A 23 -28.85 -73.34 40.06
C PHE A 23 -27.77 -74.12 39.30
N GLU A 24 -28.07 -75.38 39.01
CA GLU A 24 -27.27 -76.17 38.05
C GLU A 24 -27.38 -75.61 36.63
N ARG A 25 -28.53 -74.99 36.29
CA ARG A 25 -28.77 -74.40 34.98
C ARG A 25 -29.85 -73.33 35.03
N ILE A 26 -29.63 -72.21 34.35
CA ILE A 26 -30.56 -71.12 34.04
C ILE A 26 -30.62 -71.01 32.52
N GLU A 27 -31.82 -71.13 31.96
CA GLU A 27 -32.08 -70.95 30.54
C GLU A 27 -32.98 -69.73 30.33
N LEU A 28 -32.49 -68.76 29.59
CA LEU A 28 -33.23 -67.55 29.20
C LEU A 28 -33.39 -67.58 27.67
N THR A 29 -34.60 -67.79 27.18
CA THR A 29 -34.87 -67.89 25.74
C THR A 29 -36.03 -67.01 25.34
N ARG A 30 -36.15 -66.69 24.04
CA ARG A 30 -37.21 -65.83 23.49
C ARG A 30 -37.43 -64.55 24.31
N ALA A 31 -36.37 -63.77 24.49
CA ALA A 31 -36.26 -62.54 25.27
C ALA A 31 -36.46 -62.75 26.77
N GLY A 32 -36.09 -63.92 27.31
CA GLY A 32 -36.15 -64.19 28.75
C GLY A 32 -35.40 -63.13 29.56
N LEU A 33 -36.09 -62.48 30.50
CA LEU A 33 -35.53 -61.44 31.37
C LEU A 33 -35.61 -61.91 32.84
N LEU A 34 -34.48 -61.98 33.52
CA LEU A 34 -34.38 -62.41 34.92
C LEU A 34 -33.61 -61.38 35.75
N ALA A 35 -34.14 -61.02 36.92
CA ALA A 35 -33.48 -60.10 37.86
C ALA A 35 -33.31 -60.77 39.22
N GLN A 36 -32.09 -60.83 39.72
CA GLN A 36 -31.82 -61.14 41.12
C GLN A 36 -31.84 -59.85 41.93
N LEU A 37 -32.81 -59.73 42.84
CA LEU A 37 -33.04 -58.54 43.66
C LEU A 37 -32.33 -58.63 45.00
N GLY A 38 -31.89 -57.48 45.54
CA GLY A 38 -31.27 -57.36 46.86
C GLY A 38 -29.74 -57.39 46.83
N GLN A 39 -29.09 -56.46 47.53
CA GLN A 39 -27.63 -56.33 47.58
C GLN A 39 -26.96 -57.50 48.32
N SER A 40 -27.59 -58.05 49.35
CA SER A 40 -27.05 -59.15 50.16
C SER A 40 -27.35 -60.55 49.61
N SER A 41 -27.88 -60.63 48.39
CA SER A 41 -28.34 -61.90 47.80
C SER A 41 -27.28 -62.51 46.91
N VAL A 42 -27.18 -63.83 46.91
CA VAL A 42 -26.17 -64.55 46.11
C VAL A 42 -26.87 -65.40 45.06
N LEU A 43 -26.44 -65.30 43.80
CA LEU A 43 -26.84 -66.21 42.72
C LEU A 43 -25.65 -67.06 42.31
N THR A 44 -25.66 -68.34 42.67
CA THR A 44 -24.60 -69.30 42.38
C THR A 44 -24.94 -70.16 41.17
N LEU A 45 -24.09 -70.09 40.15
CA LEU A 45 -24.06 -70.96 38.98
C LEU A 45 -23.00 -72.05 39.19
N VAL A 46 -23.40 -73.32 39.08
CA VAL A 46 -22.55 -74.45 39.50
C VAL A 46 -21.54 -74.87 38.42
N ASN A 47 -21.89 -74.72 37.15
CA ASN A 47 -21.07 -75.14 36.00
C ASN A 47 -20.82 -73.97 35.05
N SER A 48 -19.76 -74.07 34.23
CA SER A 48 -19.33 -73.00 33.32
C SER A 48 -20.31 -72.73 32.18
N ASP A 49 -21.21 -73.69 31.92
CA ASP A 49 -22.30 -73.66 30.94
C ASP A 49 -23.68 -73.55 31.61
N SER A 50 -23.73 -73.26 32.92
CA SER A 50 -24.99 -73.14 33.67
C SER A 50 -25.87 -71.98 33.20
N LEU A 51 -25.35 -70.99 32.47
CA LEU A 51 -26.15 -69.91 31.91
C LEU A 51 -26.25 -70.07 30.39
N VAL A 52 -27.45 -70.35 29.90
CA VAL A 52 -27.72 -70.58 28.49
C VAL A 52 -28.80 -69.61 28.02
N GLY A 53 -28.58 -68.98 26.87
CA GLY A 53 -29.65 -68.30 26.16
C GLY A 53 -29.62 -68.51 24.65
N ASP A 54 -30.38 -67.70 23.94
CA ASP A 54 -30.51 -67.73 22.49
C ASP A 54 -30.26 -66.34 21.87
N SER A 55 -30.53 -66.17 20.58
CA SER A 55 -30.28 -64.90 19.88
C SER A 55 -31.34 -63.82 20.13
N SER A 56 -32.26 -64.01 21.08
CA SER A 56 -33.46 -63.17 21.22
C SER A 56 -33.34 -62.07 22.28
N ALA A 57 -32.11 -61.65 22.60
CA ALA A 57 -31.81 -60.57 23.55
C ALA A 57 -32.29 -60.83 24.98
N SER A 58 -31.96 -62.02 25.50
CA SER A 58 -32.17 -62.35 26.91
C SER A 58 -31.23 -61.57 27.84
N ASP A 59 -31.71 -61.25 29.04
CA ASP A 59 -30.99 -60.40 30.00
C ASP A 59 -31.08 -60.95 31.43
N LEU A 60 -29.96 -60.89 32.16
CA LEU A 60 -29.83 -61.29 33.55
C LEU A 60 -29.27 -60.12 34.37
N LEU A 61 -30.14 -59.48 35.16
CA LEU A 61 -29.78 -58.36 36.03
C LEU A 61 -29.44 -58.84 37.44
N ILE A 62 -28.28 -58.45 37.97
CA ILE A 62 -27.76 -58.86 39.27
C ILE A 62 -27.61 -57.64 40.17
N TYR A 63 -28.41 -57.54 41.24
CA TYR A 63 -28.26 -56.49 42.27
C TYR A 63 -27.37 -56.92 43.45
N GLY A 64 -27.18 -58.22 43.65
CA GLY A 64 -26.36 -58.83 44.70
C GLY A 64 -25.04 -59.36 44.16
N THR A 65 -24.65 -60.59 44.52
CA THR A 65 -23.41 -61.24 44.05
C THR A 65 -23.72 -62.38 43.09
N LEU A 66 -23.18 -62.33 41.87
CA LEU A 66 -23.14 -63.47 40.97
C LEU A 66 -21.91 -64.32 41.29
N VAL A 67 -22.12 -65.57 41.73
CA VAL A 67 -21.05 -66.55 41.92
C VAL A 67 -21.07 -67.54 40.76
N ALA A 68 -19.96 -67.71 40.07
CA ALA A 68 -19.82 -68.67 38.97
C ALA A 68 -18.43 -69.36 39.00
N PRO A 69 -18.21 -70.41 38.20
CA PRO A 69 -16.91 -71.08 38.16
C PRO A 69 -15.78 -70.16 37.66
N GLN A 70 -14.55 -70.55 37.97
CA GLN A 70 -13.34 -69.79 37.62
C GLN A 70 -13.25 -69.49 36.12
N THR A 71 -13.66 -70.42 35.25
CA THR A 71 -13.92 -70.13 33.84
C THR A 71 -15.43 -69.99 33.64
N PHE A 72 -15.87 -68.80 33.25
CA PHE A 72 -17.28 -68.51 33.06
C PHE A 72 -17.57 -68.10 31.61
N THR A 73 -18.47 -68.83 30.96
CA THR A 73 -18.85 -68.59 29.57
C THR A 73 -20.27 -68.05 29.49
N ILE A 74 -20.45 -66.93 28.77
CA ILE A 74 -21.75 -66.30 28.56
C ILE A 74 -22.09 -66.36 27.06
N ASN A 75 -23.16 -67.08 26.71
CA ASN A 75 -23.69 -67.16 25.34
C ASN A 75 -25.20 -66.96 25.33
N GLY A 76 -25.71 -66.16 24.39
CA GLY A 76 -27.15 -65.95 24.23
C GLY A 76 -27.84 -65.13 25.33
N VAL A 77 -27.07 -64.58 26.27
CA VAL A 77 -27.56 -63.77 27.39
C VAL A 77 -26.67 -62.54 27.55
N GLU A 78 -27.26 -61.39 27.85
CA GLU A 78 -26.55 -60.23 28.38
C GLU A 78 -26.66 -60.26 29.92
N VAL A 79 -25.55 -60.16 30.62
CA VAL A 79 -25.54 -60.17 32.10
C VAL A 79 -25.23 -58.76 32.60
N ASP A 80 -26.17 -58.09 33.28
CA ASP A 80 -25.98 -56.77 33.86
C ASP A 80 -25.60 -56.88 35.34
N ILE A 81 -24.34 -56.56 35.65
CA ILE A 81 -23.81 -56.55 37.01
C ILE A 81 -24.04 -55.16 37.61
N ASN A 82 -25.11 -55.05 38.40
CA ASN A 82 -25.40 -53.92 39.28
C ASN A 82 -25.08 -54.23 40.76
N GLY A 83 -24.14 -55.15 40.97
CA GLY A 83 -23.67 -55.62 42.26
C GLY A 83 -22.22 -56.11 42.18
N GLU A 84 -21.96 -57.35 42.61
CA GLU A 84 -20.65 -58.01 42.59
C GLU A 84 -20.65 -59.20 41.64
N ILE A 85 -19.49 -59.52 41.06
CA ILE A 85 -19.23 -60.79 40.36
C ILE A 85 -18.06 -61.50 41.02
N ASN A 86 -18.22 -62.78 41.35
CA ASN A 86 -17.19 -63.61 41.96
C ASN A 86 -17.07 -64.95 41.20
N LEU A 87 -15.95 -65.13 40.52
CA LEU A 87 -15.63 -66.28 39.70
C LEU A 87 -14.57 -67.13 40.39
N GLY A 88 -14.93 -68.35 40.78
CA GLY A 88 -13.99 -69.29 41.40
C GLY A 88 -13.47 -68.88 42.79
N GLY A 89 -14.01 -67.83 43.41
CA GLY A 89 -13.57 -67.31 44.72
C GLY A 89 -12.47 -66.25 44.65
N ASP A 90 -11.82 -66.10 43.49
CA ASP A 90 -10.78 -65.11 43.22
C ASP A 90 -10.80 -64.73 41.74
N ASN A 91 -11.30 -63.53 41.44
CA ASN A 91 -11.41 -63.09 40.06
C ASN A 91 -10.04 -62.87 39.40
N THR A 92 -8.97 -62.61 40.16
CA THR A 92 -7.64 -62.40 39.57
C THR A 92 -7.10 -63.64 38.84
N SER A 93 -7.65 -64.81 39.15
CA SER A 93 -7.35 -66.08 38.49
C SER A 93 -8.46 -66.55 37.53
N ALA A 94 -9.46 -65.71 37.26
CA ALA A 94 -10.68 -66.11 36.54
C ALA A 94 -10.70 -65.71 35.06
N ASP A 95 -11.22 -66.60 34.23
CA ASP A 95 -11.36 -66.42 32.78
C ASP A 95 -12.82 -66.17 32.40
N LEU A 96 -13.07 -65.05 31.71
CA LEU A 96 -14.38 -64.66 31.23
C LEU A 96 -14.46 -64.77 29.71
N ILE A 97 -15.36 -65.61 29.20
CA ILE A 97 -15.55 -65.84 27.76
C ILE A 97 -16.94 -65.36 27.33
N LEU A 98 -17.00 -64.43 26.38
CA LEU A 98 -18.23 -63.76 25.96
C LEU A 98 -18.56 -64.07 24.50
N GLY A 99 -19.75 -64.60 24.24
CA GLY A 99 -20.34 -64.73 22.91
C GLY A 99 -19.54 -65.58 21.92
N ASN A 100 -19.07 -66.75 22.36
CA ASN A 100 -18.30 -67.68 21.54
C ASN A 100 -19.17 -68.43 20.50
N THR A 101 -20.43 -68.72 20.84
CA THR A 101 -21.34 -69.48 19.96
C THR A 101 -22.60 -68.72 19.56
N VAL A 102 -23.10 -67.85 20.45
CA VAL A 102 -24.31 -67.03 20.25
C VAL A 102 -24.07 -65.67 20.86
N THR A 103 -24.59 -64.61 20.25
CA THR A 103 -24.55 -63.24 20.77
C THR A 103 -24.87 -63.20 22.26
N GLY A 104 -23.90 -62.78 23.05
CA GLY A 104 -23.97 -62.75 24.50
C GLY A 104 -22.91 -61.82 25.06
N GLY A 105 -23.08 -61.41 26.30
CA GLY A 105 -22.22 -60.38 26.85
C GLY A 105 -22.42 -60.08 28.32
N ILE A 106 -21.66 -59.12 28.80
CA ILE A 106 -21.73 -58.63 30.17
C ILE A 106 -21.71 -57.10 30.17
N LYS A 107 -22.51 -56.50 31.06
CA LYS A 107 -22.48 -55.08 31.39
C LYS A 107 -21.87 -54.95 32.78
N LEU A 108 -20.78 -54.19 32.87
CA LEU A 108 -20.13 -53.84 34.13
C LEU A 108 -20.36 -52.35 34.41
N ARG A 109 -20.61 -52.00 35.67
CA ARG A 109 -20.90 -50.63 36.10
C ARG A 109 -19.79 -50.10 36.99
N ALA A 110 -19.30 -48.89 36.69
CA ALA A 110 -18.20 -48.23 37.40
C ALA A 110 -18.52 -47.90 38.87
N ASN A 111 -19.80 -47.90 39.26
CA ASN A 111 -20.24 -47.71 40.63
C ASN A 111 -21.38 -48.68 40.96
N THR A 112 -21.06 -49.68 41.78
CA THR A 112 -22.02 -50.58 42.43
C THR A 112 -21.76 -50.51 43.95
N TRP A 113 -22.48 -51.30 44.74
CA TRP A 113 -22.16 -51.41 46.17
C TRP A 113 -20.81 -52.10 46.41
N ALA A 114 -20.28 -52.82 45.42
CA ALA A 114 -19.04 -53.56 45.51
C ALA A 114 -17.89 -52.90 44.73
N HIS A 115 -18.15 -52.30 43.57
CA HIS A 115 -17.14 -51.66 42.73
C HIS A 115 -17.27 -50.13 42.70
N ASN A 116 -16.15 -49.43 42.72
CA ASN A 116 -16.08 -47.96 42.70
C ASN A 116 -14.66 -47.52 42.26
N GLN A 117 -14.30 -46.23 42.40
CA GLN A 117 -12.98 -45.71 42.00
C GLN A 117 -11.78 -46.45 42.62
N THR A 118 -11.91 -47.04 43.82
CA THR A 118 -10.83 -47.74 44.51
C THR A 118 -10.94 -49.26 44.43
N ASN A 119 -12.14 -49.80 44.20
CA ASN A 119 -12.36 -51.24 44.01
C ASN A 119 -12.80 -51.55 42.58
N GLN A 120 -11.84 -51.88 41.72
CA GLN A 120 -12.05 -52.08 40.28
C GLN A 120 -12.32 -53.55 39.93
N TYR A 121 -12.85 -53.80 38.74
CA TYR A 121 -13.00 -55.17 38.26
C TYR A 121 -11.63 -55.74 37.87
N GLN A 122 -11.35 -56.96 38.31
CA GLN A 122 -10.10 -57.68 38.03
C GLN A 122 -10.44 -59.06 37.47
N PHE A 123 -9.73 -59.50 36.43
CA PHE A 123 -9.84 -60.82 35.83
C PHE A 123 -8.46 -61.38 35.49
N ASN A 124 -8.32 -62.69 35.27
CA ASN A 124 -7.12 -63.24 34.64
C ASN A 124 -7.15 -62.95 33.13
N ALA A 125 -8.13 -63.53 32.45
CA ALA A 125 -8.33 -63.33 31.02
C ALA A 125 -9.78 -62.97 30.69
N ILE A 126 -9.94 -62.09 29.69
CA ILE A 126 -11.23 -61.77 29.10
C ILE A 126 -11.14 -62.02 27.60
N HIS A 127 -11.96 -62.97 27.12
CA HIS A 127 -12.09 -63.29 25.71
C HIS A 127 -13.45 -62.83 25.19
N VAL A 128 -13.45 -61.72 24.48
CA VAL A 128 -14.61 -61.21 23.74
C VAL A 128 -14.57 -61.84 22.34
N ALA A 129 -15.27 -62.96 22.17
CA ALA A 129 -15.31 -63.67 20.90
C ALA A 129 -16.14 -62.92 19.84
N SER A 130 -16.25 -63.47 18.62
CA SER A 130 -16.84 -62.78 17.46
C SER A 130 -18.28 -62.27 17.61
N GLN A 131 -19.04 -62.79 18.58
CA GLN A 131 -20.40 -62.32 18.91
C GLN A 131 -20.49 -61.77 20.34
N GLY A 132 -19.35 -61.63 21.02
CA GLY A 132 -19.22 -61.17 22.40
C GLY A 132 -19.40 -59.66 22.53
N ARG A 133 -20.05 -59.24 23.62
CA ARG A 133 -20.18 -57.83 24.01
C ARG A 133 -19.73 -57.62 25.46
N LEU A 134 -18.78 -56.73 25.65
CA LEU A 134 -18.38 -56.23 26.97
C LEU A 134 -18.76 -54.75 27.05
N THR A 135 -19.81 -54.42 27.78
CA THR A 135 -20.30 -53.04 27.90
C THR A 135 -19.87 -52.45 29.23
N LEU A 136 -19.21 -51.29 29.20
CA LEU A 136 -18.59 -50.66 30.36
C LEU A 136 -19.33 -49.35 30.67
N TYR A 137 -20.17 -49.35 31.70
CA TYR A 137 -20.97 -48.20 32.10
C TYR A 137 -20.19 -47.30 33.04
N SER A 138 -20.06 -46.04 32.64
CA SER A 138 -19.53 -45.00 33.51
C SER A 138 -20.51 -44.58 34.60
N TYR A 139 -19.99 -43.95 35.65
CA TYR A 139 -20.78 -43.40 36.74
C TYR A 139 -20.88 -41.89 36.62
N GLN A 140 -22.11 -41.38 36.72
CA GLN A 140 -22.40 -39.98 36.91
C GLN A 140 -23.55 -39.81 37.91
N ASN A 141 -23.49 -38.80 38.77
CA ASN A 141 -24.45 -38.65 39.89
C ASN A 141 -25.60 -37.66 39.62
N GLY A 142 -25.63 -37.00 38.45
CA GLY A 142 -26.67 -36.03 38.09
C GLY A 142 -26.40 -34.57 38.48
N ASN A 143 -25.35 -34.28 39.26
CA ASN A 143 -25.04 -32.92 39.74
C ASN A 143 -24.29 -32.07 38.69
N THR A 144 -23.81 -30.88 39.04
CA THR A 144 -23.00 -30.03 38.12
C THR A 144 -21.51 -30.04 38.44
N LEU A 145 -21.08 -30.82 39.43
CA LEU A 145 -19.69 -31.00 39.84
C LEU A 145 -19.10 -32.21 39.11
N TYR A 146 -18.69 -32.01 37.88
CA TYR A 146 -18.25 -33.10 37.00
C TYR A 146 -16.96 -33.83 37.40
N THR A 147 -16.22 -33.29 38.38
CA THR A 147 -14.95 -33.89 38.87
C THR A 147 -15.16 -35.10 39.76
N ASP A 148 -16.40 -35.36 40.21
CA ASP A 148 -16.76 -36.54 41.02
C ASP A 148 -17.45 -37.66 40.21
N ASP A 149 -17.45 -37.55 38.88
CA ASP A 149 -17.92 -38.56 37.95
C ASP A 149 -16.72 -39.34 37.35
N TRP A 150 -16.88 -40.63 37.03
CA TRP A 150 -15.74 -41.46 36.58
C TRP A 150 -16.11 -42.60 35.62
N GLY A 151 -15.13 -43.03 34.83
CA GLY A 151 -15.19 -44.19 33.96
C GLY A 151 -14.97 -45.54 34.66
N LEU A 152 -15.19 -46.62 33.94
CA LEU A 152 -14.91 -47.97 34.46
C LEU A 152 -13.44 -48.33 34.21
N THR A 153 -12.73 -48.80 35.25
CA THR A 153 -11.41 -49.42 35.11
C THR A 153 -11.51 -50.93 35.18
N LEU A 154 -10.92 -51.59 34.19
CA LEU A 154 -10.90 -53.04 34.06
C LEU A 154 -9.45 -53.51 34.06
N GLN A 155 -9.12 -54.39 34.99
CA GLN A 155 -7.80 -54.99 35.14
C GLN A 155 -7.83 -56.44 34.65
N ALA A 156 -6.88 -56.81 33.80
CA ALA A 156 -6.71 -58.19 33.37
C ALA A 156 -5.25 -58.49 32.98
N GLU A 157 -4.86 -59.76 32.93
CA GLU A 157 -3.59 -60.16 32.31
C GLU A 157 -3.73 -60.28 30.79
N LEU A 158 -4.86 -60.81 30.31
CA LEU A 158 -5.16 -60.95 28.89
C LEU A 158 -6.52 -60.34 28.55
N LEU A 159 -6.55 -59.41 27.60
CA LEU A 159 -7.78 -59.01 26.92
C LEU A 159 -7.68 -59.36 25.44
N ARG A 160 -8.46 -60.34 25.02
CA ARG A 160 -8.58 -60.75 23.62
C ARG A 160 -9.96 -60.38 23.07
N VAL A 161 -9.98 -59.58 22.01
CA VAL A 161 -11.18 -59.23 21.27
C VAL A 161 -11.04 -59.80 19.85
N ASP A 162 -11.84 -60.80 19.49
CA ASP A 162 -11.82 -61.37 18.14
C ASP A 162 -12.59 -60.47 17.15
N ALA A 163 -12.39 -60.73 15.85
CA ALA A 163 -13.16 -60.05 14.80
C ALA A 163 -14.67 -60.20 15.02
N GLY A 164 -15.37 -59.07 15.13
CA GLY A 164 -16.80 -59.00 15.47
C GLY A 164 -17.10 -58.81 16.97
N GLY A 165 -16.15 -59.15 17.85
CA GLY A 165 -16.25 -58.90 19.29
C GLY A 165 -16.17 -57.40 19.61
N ARG A 166 -16.90 -56.96 20.65
CA ARG A 166 -17.05 -55.54 20.97
C ARG A 166 -16.86 -55.24 22.46
N VAL A 167 -15.95 -54.31 22.76
CA VAL A 167 -15.87 -53.59 24.05
C VAL A 167 -16.50 -52.22 23.85
N ILE A 168 -17.54 -51.87 24.61
CA ILE A 168 -18.48 -50.78 24.29
C ILE A 168 -18.65 -49.82 25.47
N GLY A 169 -18.43 -48.54 25.17
CA GLY A 169 -18.74 -47.36 25.99
C GLY A 169 -19.51 -46.30 25.19
N ASP A 170 -20.07 -46.65 24.04
CA ASP A 170 -20.77 -45.71 23.14
C ASP A 170 -22.01 -45.09 23.82
N GLY A 171 -22.10 -43.76 23.86
CA GLY A 171 -23.24 -43.05 24.44
C GLY A 171 -23.41 -43.21 25.96
N LEU A 172 -22.40 -43.75 26.65
CA LEU A 172 -22.44 -44.03 28.10
C LEU A 172 -21.75 -42.95 28.96
N GLY A 173 -21.53 -41.75 28.40
CA GLY A 173 -21.01 -40.58 29.11
C GLY A 173 -22.11 -39.72 29.71
N TYR A 174 -21.95 -38.40 29.65
CA TYR A 174 -22.96 -37.48 30.12
C TYR A 174 -24.23 -37.55 29.27
N PRO A 175 -25.43 -37.56 29.89
CA PRO A 175 -26.70 -37.50 29.16
C PRO A 175 -26.87 -36.13 28.49
N GLY A 176 -27.91 -36.01 27.66
CA GLY A 176 -28.24 -34.75 27.00
C GLY A 176 -28.38 -33.57 27.99
N SER A 177 -27.89 -32.40 27.57
CA SER A 177 -27.84 -31.14 28.29
C SER A 177 -26.92 -31.12 29.51
N ARG A 178 -25.95 -32.03 29.58
CA ARG A 178 -24.99 -32.15 30.70
C ARG A 178 -23.56 -32.42 30.24
N GLY A 179 -22.64 -32.14 31.15
CA GLY A 179 -21.19 -32.32 30.98
C GLY A 179 -20.43 -30.98 30.94
N PRO A 180 -19.11 -30.97 31.22
CA PRO A 180 -18.30 -29.76 31.24
C PRO A 180 -18.27 -29.01 29.89
N GLY A 181 -18.36 -29.74 28.78
CA GLY A 181 -18.32 -29.20 27.43
C GLY A 181 -19.69 -29.05 26.79
N PHE A 182 -20.77 -29.07 27.58
CA PHE A 182 -22.12 -28.77 27.11
C PHE A 182 -22.30 -27.26 26.92
N VAL A 183 -22.69 -26.87 25.70
CA VAL A 183 -23.15 -25.50 25.41
C VAL A 183 -24.48 -25.58 24.70
N SER A 184 -25.46 -24.79 25.16
CA SER A 184 -26.82 -24.83 24.65
C SER A 184 -26.87 -24.64 23.13
N GLY A 185 -27.51 -25.60 22.45
CA GLY A 185 -27.66 -25.62 21.00
C GLY A 185 -26.43 -26.07 20.22
N GLN A 186 -25.24 -26.20 20.84
CA GLN A 186 -23.97 -26.57 20.20
C GLN A 186 -23.71 -28.08 20.26
N GLY A 187 -22.77 -28.57 19.44
CA GLY A 187 -22.27 -29.94 19.57
C GLY A 187 -21.57 -30.13 20.92
N GLY A 188 -21.66 -31.33 21.50
CA GLY A 188 -20.91 -31.66 22.72
C GLY A 188 -19.40 -31.55 22.50
N SER A 189 -18.67 -31.03 23.49
CA SER A 189 -17.21 -30.87 23.44
C SER A 189 -16.52 -31.79 24.45
N TYR A 190 -15.52 -32.56 24.06
CA TYR A 190 -14.54 -33.25 24.93
C TYR A 190 -13.35 -33.60 24.04
N GLY A 191 -12.09 -33.33 24.43
CA GLY A 191 -10.93 -33.55 23.54
C GLY A 191 -10.81 -32.53 22.40
N GLY A 192 -11.90 -32.28 21.67
CA GLY A 192 -12.02 -31.22 20.66
C GLY A 192 -13.23 -30.30 20.85
N GLN A 193 -13.30 -29.30 19.99
CA GLN A 193 -14.39 -28.31 19.95
C GLN A 193 -15.63 -28.89 19.23
N GLY A 194 -16.76 -28.99 19.93
CA GLY A 194 -18.04 -29.34 19.28
C GLY A 194 -18.46 -28.26 18.28
N PHE A 195 -19.23 -28.62 17.25
CA PHE A 195 -19.61 -27.65 16.22
C PHE A 195 -20.33 -26.43 16.84
N GLY A 196 -19.75 -25.25 16.63
CA GLY A 196 -20.22 -23.96 17.16
C GLY A 196 -19.97 -23.71 18.65
N ALA A 197 -19.40 -24.67 19.40
CA ALA A 197 -19.00 -24.47 20.79
C ALA A 197 -17.76 -23.55 20.86
N PRO A 198 -17.54 -22.77 21.93
CA PRO A 198 -16.28 -22.04 22.14
C PRO A 198 -15.13 -22.99 22.52
N THR A 199 -13.88 -22.58 22.29
CA THR A 199 -12.68 -23.35 22.69
C THR A 199 -12.58 -23.58 24.20
N SER A 200 -13.19 -22.72 25.01
CA SER A 200 -13.30 -22.87 26.47
C SER A 200 -14.13 -24.08 26.92
N ALA A 201 -14.87 -24.73 26.01
CA ALA A 201 -15.63 -25.95 26.30
C ALA A 201 -14.78 -27.23 26.20
N ILE A 202 -13.52 -27.13 25.77
CA ILE A 202 -12.61 -28.27 25.68
C ILE A 202 -12.03 -28.59 27.06
N TYR A 203 -12.00 -29.88 27.44
CA TYR A 203 -11.47 -30.35 28.71
C TYR A 203 -10.85 -31.75 28.60
N GLY A 204 -10.33 -32.25 29.72
CA GLY A 204 -9.72 -33.58 29.86
C GLY A 204 -8.21 -33.59 29.64
N SER A 205 -7.56 -34.58 30.24
CA SER A 205 -6.13 -34.85 30.09
C SER A 205 -5.85 -35.65 28.82
N VAL A 206 -4.83 -35.26 28.06
CA VAL A 206 -4.34 -36.01 26.88
C VAL A 206 -3.54 -37.26 27.28
N TYR A 207 -2.85 -37.21 28.43
CA TYR A 207 -2.07 -38.33 28.95
C TYR A 207 -2.94 -39.35 29.69
N THR A 208 -3.84 -38.85 30.55
CA THR A 208 -4.66 -39.69 31.44
C THR A 208 -6.14 -39.44 31.20
N PRO A 209 -6.70 -39.86 30.04
CA PRO A 209 -8.09 -39.60 29.72
C PRO A 209 -9.01 -40.50 30.55
N ASP A 210 -9.64 -39.92 31.58
CA ASP A 210 -10.56 -40.59 32.52
C ASP A 210 -11.96 -39.95 32.57
N ALA A 211 -12.10 -38.75 32.00
CA ALA A 211 -13.33 -37.98 32.00
C ALA A 211 -14.34 -38.48 30.94
N LEU A 212 -15.61 -38.29 31.22
CA LEU A 212 -16.71 -38.66 30.32
C LEU A 212 -16.86 -37.67 29.18
N GLY A 213 -17.33 -38.14 28.02
CA GLY A 213 -17.77 -37.28 26.93
C GLY A 213 -19.02 -36.49 27.33
N SER A 214 -19.08 -35.23 26.90
CA SER A 214 -20.22 -34.33 27.16
C SER A 214 -21.40 -34.62 26.24
N GLY A 215 -22.60 -34.53 26.80
CA GLY A 215 -23.83 -34.59 26.03
C GLY A 215 -24.15 -33.25 25.36
N SER A 216 -25.00 -33.31 24.34
CA SER A 216 -25.74 -32.15 23.83
C SER A 216 -27.24 -32.48 23.84
N VAL A 217 -27.91 -32.69 22.71
CA VAL A 217 -29.24 -33.34 22.75
C VAL A 217 -29.06 -34.85 22.98
N PHE A 218 -28.03 -35.43 22.37
CA PHE A 218 -27.63 -36.82 22.56
C PHE A 218 -26.49 -36.96 23.58
N ALA A 219 -26.37 -38.14 24.17
CA ALA A 219 -25.36 -38.43 25.19
C ALA A 219 -23.93 -38.47 24.62
N GLY A 220 -22.95 -38.09 25.43
CA GLY A 220 -21.53 -38.27 25.11
C GLY A 220 -21.07 -39.71 25.30
N GLY A 221 -19.86 -40.02 24.82
CA GLY A 221 -19.23 -41.33 25.01
C GLY A 221 -18.76 -41.54 26.45
N GLY A 222 -18.74 -42.80 26.91
CA GLY A 222 -18.28 -43.18 28.24
C GLY A 222 -16.76 -43.09 28.39
N ALA A 223 -16.26 -43.31 29.61
CA ALA A 223 -14.85 -43.44 29.90
C ALA A 223 -14.49 -44.88 30.22
N ILE A 224 -13.52 -45.43 29.47
CA ILE A 224 -13.01 -46.79 29.57
C ILE A 224 -11.52 -46.72 29.93
N ARG A 225 -11.12 -47.41 31.00
CA ARG A 225 -9.72 -47.67 31.31
C ARG A 225 -9.45 -49.17 31.33
N LEU A 226 -8.47 -49.61 30.55
CA LEU A 226 -8.02 -51.00 30.42
C LEU A 226 -6.58 -51.08 30.95
N ASP A 227 -6.42 -51.65 32.14
CA ASP A 227 -5.12 -51.93 32.76
C ASP A 227 -4.78 -53.41 32.52
N ILE A 228 -4.14 -53.70 31.38
CA ILE A 228 -3.82 -55.05 30.92
C ILE A 228 -2.37 -55.41 31.30
N THR A 229 -2.14 -55.60 32.60
CA THR A 229 -0.80 -55.80 33.20
C THR A 229 -0.84 -56.93 34.22
N GLY A 230 0.12 -57.86 34.16
CA GLY A 230 0.16 -59.03 35.06
C GLY A 230 1.23 -58.92 36.16
N PRO A 231 0.95 -59.37 37.41
CA PRO A 231 1.96 -59.55 38.44
C PRO A 231 2.80 -60.82 38.18
N GLY A 232 3.64 -60.80 37.13
CA GLY A 232 4.63 -61.86 36.88
C GLY A 232 4.63 -62.45 35.46
N GLU A 233 3.59 -62.19 34.66
CA GLU A 233 3.54 -62.47 33.22
C GLU A 233 3.33 -61.17 32.42
N VAL A 234 3.65 -61.21 31.12
CA VAL A 234 3.52 -60.06 30.21
C VAL A 234 2.05 -59.90 29.84
N GLY A 235 1.40 -58.86 30.38
CA GLY A 235 0.01 -58.54 30.08
C GLY A 235 -0.21 -58.22 28.60
N GLN A 236 -1.21 -58.82 27.98
CA GLN A 236 -1.40 -58.79 26.53
C GLN A 236 -2.79 -58.29 26.12
N LEU A 237 -2.82 -57.23 25.32
CA LEU A 237 -4.02 -56.80 24.60
C LEU A 237 -3.96 -57.28 23.15
N ILE A 238 -4.90 -58.14 22.73
CA ILE A 238 -5.11 -58.53 21.32
C ILE A 238 -6.47 -58.01 20.87
N ASN A 239 -6.50 -56.93 20.09
CA ASN A 239 -7.74 -56.39 19.53
C ASN A 239 -7.83 -56.66 18.03
N ASN A 240 -8.68 -57.60 17.61
CA ASN A 240 -9.11 -57.82 16.23
C ASN A 240 -10.57 -57.39 15.98
N GLY A 241 -11.28 -56.97 17.02
CA GLY A 241 -12.66 -56.49 16.97
C GLY A 241 -12.73 -54.98 17.13
N SER A 242 -13.59 -54.49 18.03
CA SER A 242 -13.75 -53.05 18.29
C SER A 242 -13.73 -52.69 19.77
N ILE A 243 -12.99 -51.66 20.15
CA ILE A 243 -13.07 -50.99 21.46
C ILE A 243 -13.59 -49.56 21.21
N THR A 244 -14.77 -49.22 21.72
CA THR A 244 -15.46 -47.99 21.33
C THR A 244 -16.00 -47.19 22.51
N ALA A 245 -15.90 -45.87 22.44
CA ALA A 245 -16.45 -44.89 23.39
C ALA A 245 -17.01 -43.68 22.63
N ASN A 246 -17.77 -43.92 21.56
CA ASN A 246 -18.25 -42.87 20.67
C ASN A 246 -19.42 -42.08 21.28
N GLY A 247 -19.56 -40.82 20.90
CA GLY A 247 -20.73 -40.00 21.20
C GLY A 247 -21.97 -40.46 20.44
N SER A 248 -23.15 -40.29 21.06
CA SER A 248 -24.42 -40.59 20.39
C SER A 248 -24.77 -39.50 19.37
N GLY A 249 -25.27 -39.93 18.21
CA GLY A 249 -25.72 -39.08 17.11
C GLY A 249 -27.21 -39.20 16.83
N GLY A 250 -27.76 -38.30 16.02
CA GLY A 250 -29.16 -38.33 15.58
C GLY A 250 -29.60 -37.04 14.88
N ASP A 251 -30.89 -36.71 14.95
CA ASP A 251 -31.51 -35.61 14.17
C ASP A 251 -31.27 -34.19 14.75
N SER A 252 -30.38 -34.05 15.73
CA SER A 252 -30.15 -32.83 16.54
C SER A 252 -28.73 -32.82 17.08
N ALA A 253 -28.37 -31.84 17.91
CA ALA A 253 -26.99 -31.66 18.35
C ALA A 253 -26.45 -32.90 19.09
N ALA A 254 -25.32 -33.42 18.61
CA ALA A 254 -24.78 -34.72 19.03
C ALA A 254 -23.80 -34.61 20.20
N GLY A 255 -23.63 -35.71 20.94
CA GLY A 255 -22.67 -35.78 22.04
C GLY A 255 -21.23 -35.95 21.55
N SER A 256 -20.25 -35.56 22.36
CA SER A 256 -18.84 -35.80 22.04
C SER A 256 -18.43 -37.25 22.28
N GLY A 257 -17.32 -37.67 21.67
CA GLY A 257 -16.63 -38.89 22.05
C GLY A 257 -16.21 -38.89 23.52
N GLY A 258 -15.95 -40.07 24.07
CA GLY A 258 -15.54 -40.28 25.45
C GLY A 258 -14.04 -40.52 25.60
N SER A 259 -13.66 -41.26 26.64
CA SER A 259 -12.27 -41.60 26.94
C SER A 259 -11.97 -43.07 26.73
N ILE A 260 -10.84 -43.38 26.12
CA ILE A 260 -10.25 -44.72 26.09
C ILE A 260 -8.81 -44.62 26.57
N TRP A 261 -8.53 -45.18 27.74
CA TRP A 261 -7.18 -45.27 28.30
C TRP A 261 -6.76 -46.73 28.36
N ILE A 262 -5.70 -47.09 27.64
CA ILE A 262 -5.13 -48.43 27.60
C ILE A 262 -3.73 -48.39 28.19
N ASN A 263 -3.45 -49.26 29.14
CA ASN A 263 -2.13 -49.49 29.70
C ASN A 263 -1.87 -51.00 29.64
N ALA A 264 -0.93 -51.45 28.80
CA ALA A 264 -0.65 -52.86 28.57
C ALA A 264 0.86 -53.16 28.58
N ASP A 265 1.29 -54.41 28.76
CA ASP A 265 2.69 -54.75 28.51
C ASP A 265 2.96 -54.91 27.00
N THR A 266 2.07 -55.61 26.29
CA THR A 266 2.10 -55.80 24.84
C THR A 266 0.74 -55.47 24.20
N ILE A 267 0.75 -54.93 22.98
CA ILE A 267 -0.45 -54.61 22.20
C ILE A 267 -0.41 -55.27 20.82
N GLY A 268 -1.52 -55.78 20.32
CA GLY A 268 -1.58 -56.45 19.03
C GLY A 268 -3.00 -56.57 18.46
N GLY A 269 -3.09 -57.18 17.27
CA GLY A 269 -4.34 -57.34 16.51
C GLY A 269 -4.58 -56.26 15.45
N THR A 270 -5.67 -56.37 14.69
CA THR A 270 -6.03 -55.51 13.54
C THR A 270 -7.34 -54.73 13.72
N GLY A 271 -7.90 -54.74 14.93
CA GLY A 271 -9.20 -54.18 15.26
C GLY A 271 -9.17 -52.66 15.45
N SER A 272 -10.34 -52.07 15.62
CA SER A 272 -10.50 -50.61 15.75
C SER A 272 -10.57 -50.15 17.20
N ILE A 273 -10.07 -48.95 17.49
CA ILE A 273 -10.22 -48.25 18.77
C ILE A 273 -10.79 -46.85 18.48
N THR A 274 -12.01 -46.55 18.94
CA THR A 274 -12.69 -45.31 18.52
C THR A 274 -13.36 -44.54 19.66
N ALA A 275 -13.07 -43.23 19.75
CA ALA A 275 -13.75 -42.28 20.62
C ALA A 275 -14.26 -41.09 19.78
N ASN A 276 -14.99 -41.37 18.70
CA ASN A 276 -15.47 -40.38 17.75
C ASN A 276 -16.68 -39.59 18.30
N GLY A 277 -16.86 -38.38 17.80
CA GLY A 277 -18.05 -37.57 18.06
C GLY A 277 -19.31 -38.12 17.38
N GLY A 278 -20.47 -37.86 17.97
CA GLY A 278 -21.75 -38.25 17.38
C GLY A 278 -22.03 -37.48 16.09
N SER A 279 -22.49 -38.19 15.05
CA SER A 279 -22.86 -37.62 13.76
C SER A 279 -24.34 -37.24 13.69
N THR A 280 -24.71 -36.30 12.83
CA THR A 280 -26.08 -35.80 12.70
C THR A 280 -26.65 -36.04 11.29
N SER A 281 -27.94 -36.36 11.23
CA SER A 281 -28.69 -36.68 10.00
C SER A 281 -29.35 -35.46 9.33
N ASN A 282 -29.40 -34.29 10.00
CA ASN A 282 -29.98 -33.03 9.51
C ASN A 282 -28.96 -31.87 9.54
N ALA A 283 -29.36 -30.62 9.26
CA ALA A 283 -28.58 -29.40 9.49
C ALA A 283 -28.39 -29.13 11.00
N SER A 284 -27.78 -30.07 11.70
CA SER A 284 -27.60 -30.06 13.15
C SER A 284 -26.13 -30.17 13.52
N ARG A 285 -25.81 -29.78 14.75
CA ARG A 285 -24.45 -29.50 15.20
C ARG A 285 -23.77 -30.79 15.72
N PRO A 286 -22.82 -31.41 14.98
CA PRO A 286 -22.17 -32.65 15.42
C PRO A 286 -21.25 -32.43 16.64
N GLY A 287 -21.05 -33.49 17.42
CA GLY A 287 -20.15 -33.48 18.58
C GLY A 287 -18.69 -33.66 18.19
N SER A 288 -17.76 -33.25 19.06
CA SER A 288 -16.32 -33.46 18.83
C SER A 288 -15.85 -34.87 19.15
N GLY A 289 -14.68 -35.25 18.65
CA GLY A 289 -14.02 -36.50 19.03
C GLY A 289 -13.35 -36.39 20.39
N GLY A 290 -13.29 -37.50 21.13
CA GLY A 290 -12.83 -37.61 22.52
C GLY A 290 -11.32 -37.81 22.68
N ARG A 291 -10.90 -38.55 23.70
CA ARG A 291 -9.48 -38.76 24.00
C ARG A 291 -9.14 -40.24 24.06
N ILE A 292 -8.05 -40.63 23.39
CA ILE A 292 -7.51 -41.97 23.42
C ILE A 292 -6.06 -41.88 23.90
N ALA A 293 -5.68 -42.67 24.91
CA ALA A 293 -4.29 -42.82 25.34
C ALA A 293 -3.91 -44.30 25.39
N VAL A 294 -2.78 -44.66 24.78
CA VAL A 294 -2.27 -46.04 24.72
C VAL A 294 -0.84 -46.08 25.24
N TYR A 295 -0.64 -46.81 26.33
CA TYR A 295 0.66 -47.06 26.93
C TYR A 295 1.02 -48.54 26.77
N TYR A 296 2.23 -48.83 26.26
CA TYR A 296 2.74 -50.20 26.12
C TYR A 296 4.23 -50.32 26.47
N ARG A 297 4.74 -51.50 26.88
CA ARG A 297 6.17 -51.68 27.27
C ARG A 297 7.04 -52.26 26.15
N GLU A 298 6.65 -53.40 25.59
CA GLU A 298 7.46 -54.13 24.61
C GLU A 298 6.61 -54.57 23.41
N ASN A 299 7.17 -54.50 22.20
CA ASN A 299 6.46 -54.98 21.02
C ASN A 299 7.36 -55.39 19.84
N GLY A 300 8.28 -56.34 20.08
CA GLY A 300 8.97 -57.11 19.03
C GLY A 300 10.02 -56.38 18.16
N ASP A 301 9.81 -55.11 17.80
CA ASP A 301 10.72 -54.28 17.00
C ASP A 301 10.96 -52.93 17.69
N ALA A 302 11.99 -52.90 18.54
CA ALA A 302 12.34 -51.78 19.41
C ALA A 302 13.24 -50.75 18.72
N ILE A 303 12.69 -49.93 17.82
CA ILE A 303 13.42 -48.78 17.28
C ILE A 303 12.49 -47.56 17.18
N ASN A 304 12.72 -46.54 18.02
CA ASN A 304 12.22 -45.15 17.90
C ASN A 304 10.75 -44.83 18.22
N ASN A 305 10.14 -45.46 19.24
CA ASN A 305 8.78 -45.10 19.73
C ASN A 305 7.71 -45.15 18.63
N ILE A 306 7.92 -45.97 17.60
CA ILE A 306 6.98 -46.16 16.49
C ILE A 306 5.96 -47.21 16.94
N PRO A 307 4.65 -46.87 17.02
CA PRO A 307 3.65 -47.88 17.33
C PRO A 307 3.67 -48.97 16.25
N PRO A 308 3.34 -50.23 16.61
CA PRO A 308 3.12 -51.28 15.62
C PRO A 308 2.16 -50.78 14.54
N ALA A 309 2.38 -51.16 13.28
CA ALA A 309 1.61 -50.62 12.14
C ALA A 309 0.09 -50.61 12.39
N ASN A 310 -0.47 -51.65 13.01
CA ASN A 310 -1.91 -51.74 13.28
C ASN A 310 -2.44 -50.73 14.32
N PHE A 311 -1.55 -50.11 15.09
CA PHE A 311 -1.82 -49.06 16.08
C PHE A 311 -1.33 -47.68 15.63
N ASP A 312 -0.80 -47.54 14.41
CA ASP A 312 -0.54 -46.24 13.80
C ASP A 312 -1.88 -45.59 13.41
N PRO A 313 -2.29 -44.47 14.05
CA PRO A 313 -3.57 -43.82 13.75
C PRO A 313 -3.68 -43.33 12.30
N SER A 314 -2.56 -43.12 11.60
CA SER A 314 -2.56 -42.73 10.20
C SER A 314 -3.20 -43.80 9.29
N LEU A 315 -3.16 -45.08 9.69
CA LEU A 315 -3.83 -46.18 8.98
C LEU A 315 -5.34 -46.26 9.24
N GLY A 316 -5.87 -45.45 10.18
CA GLY A 316 -7.31 -45.29 10.42
C GLY A 316 -7.94 -46.28 11.41
N ASN A 317 -7.15 -47.18 12.01
CA ASN A 317 -7.66 -48.15 13.00
C ASN A 317 -7.96 -47.50 14.36
N ILE A 318 -7.24 -46.43 14.71
CA ILE A 318 -7.49 -45.64 15.93
C ILE A 318 -8.06 -44.29 15.50
N SER A 319 -9.22 -43.91 16.06
CA SER A 319 -9.93 -42.71 15.62
C SER A 319 -10.57 -41.97 16.79
N ALA A 320 -10.27 -40.68 16.89
CA ALA A 320 -10.97 -39.73 17.74
C ALA A 320 -11.48 -38.56 16.90
N ALA A 321 -12.07 -38.83 15.73
CA ALA A 321 -12.54 -37.80 14.82
C ALA A 321 -13.84 -37.14 15.33
N GLY A 322 -14.05 -35.88 14.97
CA GLY A 322 -15.33 -35.21 15.19
C GLY A 322 -16.46 -35.82 14.36
N GLY A 323 -17.69 -35.67 14.85
CA GLY A 323 -18.89 -36.16 14.16
C GLY A 323 -19.16 -35.40 12.85
N ARG A 324 -19.89 -36.05 11.94
CA ARG A 324 -20.28 -35.51 10.64
C ARG A 324 -21.70 -34.95 10.64
N GLY A 325 -21.90 -33.77 10.06
CA GLY A 325 -23.21 -33.24 9.69
C GLY A 325 -23.60 -33.57 8.24
N ASN A 326 -24.90 -33.52 7.93
CA ASN A 326 -25.44 -33.93 6.63
C ASN A 326 -25.21 -32.89 5.50
N PHE A 327 -25.20 -31.60 5.81
CA PHE A 327 -24.88 -30.54 4.85
C PHE A 327 -23.36 -30.32 4.84
N GLY A 328 -22.71 -30.64 3.72
CA GLY A 328 -21.26 -30.66 3.59
C GLY A 328 -20.57 -29.44 4.20
N GLY A 329 -19.63 -29.70 5.12
CA GLY A 329 -18.83 -28.67 5.81
C GLY A 329 -19.05 -28.57 7.32
N TRP A 330 -20.06 -29.25 7.87
CA TRP A 330 -20.37 -29.16 9.30
C TRP A 330 -19.77 -30.36 10.03
N TRP A 331 -18.71 -30.13 10.79
CA TRP A 331 -18.03 -31.19 11.54
C TRP A 331 -17.64 -30.72 12.92
N GLY A 332 -17.70 -31.61 13.90
CA GLY A 332 -17.03 -31.37 15.18
C GLY A 332 -15.52 -31.37 14.98
N GLY A 333 -14.78 -30.70 15.86
CA GLY A 333 -13.33 -30.80 15.91
C GLY A 333 -12.87 -32.21 16.29
N PRO A 334 -11.67 -32.62 15.85
CA PRO A 334 -11.06 -33.88 16.26
C PRO A 334 -10.76 -33.87 17.75
N GLY A 335 -10.59 -35.05 18.29
CA GLY A 335 -10.02 -35.31 19.60
C GLY A 335 -8.52 -35.57 19.52
N THR A 336 -7.97 -36.15 20.58
CA THR A 336 -6.52 -36.43 20.68
C THR A 336 -6.26 -37.92 20.86
N ILE A 337 -5.22 -38.43 20.19
CA ILE A 337 -4.72 -39.79 20.38
C ILE A 337 -3.26 -39.70 20.84
N TYR A 338 -2.99 -40.14 22.06
CA TYR A 338 -1.64 -40.19 22.65
C TYR A 338 -1.14 -41.63 22.72
N ILE A 339 0.08 -41.88 22.25
CA ILE A 339 0.69 -43.21 22.28
C ILE A 339 2.09 -43.10 22.86
N ASP A 340 2.41 -43.92 23.86
CA ASP A 340 3.70 -43.88 24.55
C ASP A 340 4.22 -45.29 24.85
N GLN A 341 5.46 -45.55 24.46
CA GLN A 341 6.15 -46.76 24.85
C GLN A 341 6.85 -46.56 26.20
N ILE A 342 6.25 -47.12 27.25
CA ILE A 342 6.76 -47.08 28.63
C ILE A 342 8.18 -47.65 28.67
N GLY A 343 9.11 -46.86 29.22
CA GLY A 343 10.50 -47.27 29.44
C GLY A 343 11.45 -46.93 28.30
N LEU A 344 10.94 -46.43 27.16
CA LEU A 344 11.76 -45.93 26.05
C LEU A 344 11.96 -44.41 26.14
N SER A 345 10.87 -43.67 26.31
CA SER A 345 10.81 -42.22 26.51
C SER A 345 10.79 -41.86 28.01
N ALA A 346 11.21 -40.63 28.36
CA ALA A 346 10.86 -40.08 29.67
C ALA A 346 9.32 -39.98 29.78
N PRO A 347 8.73 -40.03 30.99
CA PRO A 347 7.28 -39.94 31.16
C PRO A 347 6.69 -38.74 30.41
N GLU A 348 5.53 -38.94 29.77
CA GLU A 348 4.81 -37.89 29.04
C GLU A 348 5.62 -37.32 27.86
N ARG A 349 6.36 -38.16 27.13
CA ARG A 349 7.06 -37.76 25.88
C ARG A 349 6.71 -38.64 24.68
N GLY A 350 5.54 -39.25 24.68
CA GLY A 350 5.06 -40.07 23.57
C GLY A 350 4.72 -39.26 22.32
N LEU A 351 4.01 -39.93 21.41
CA LEU A 351 3.50 -39.36 20.17
C LEU A 351 2.08 -38.86 20.35
N LEU A 352 1.81 -37.62 19.94
CA LEU A 352 0.47 -37.06 19.82
C LEU A 352 0.00 -37.11 18.37
N TYR A 353 -1.17 -37.68 18.13
CA TYR A 353 -1.85 -37.68 16.83
C TYR A 353 -3.16 -36.89 16.94
N VAL A 354 -3.41 -36.06 15.93
CA VAL A 354 -4.71 -35.42 15.69
C VAL A 354 -5.11 -35.69 14.25
N ASP A 355 -6.29 -36.26 14.08
CA ASP A 355 -6.77 -36.73 12.80
C ASP A 355 -8.25 -36.43 12.63
N GLN A 356 -8.61 -35.85 11.48
CA GLN A 356 -9.98 -35.46 11.17
C GLN A 356 -10.50 -36.10 9.87
N GLN A 357 -9.86 -37.17 9.37
CA GLN A 357 -10.31 -37.97 8.23
C GLN A 357 -10.64 -37.17 6.95
N ASN A 358 -9.85 -36.12 6.68
CA ASN A 358 -9.96 -35.18 5.55
C ASN A 358 -11.18 -34.26 5.63
N ASN A 359 -11.71 -34.04 6.84
CA ASN A 359 -12.88 -33.19 7.05
C ASN A 359 -12.46 -31.80 7.56
N SER A 360 -12.22 -30.87 6.64
CA SER A 360 -11.81 -29.49 6.96
C SER A 360 -12.99 -28.65 7.46
N SER A 361 -13.22 -28.58 8.77
CA SER A 361 -14.33 -27.81 9.39
C SER A 361 -13.92 -26.54 10.13
N GLY A 362 -12.62 -26.25 10.24
CA GLY A 362 -12.10 -25.09 10.98
C GLY A 362 -12.16 -25.22 12.51
N TYR A 363 -12.51 -26.39 13.03
CA TYR A 363 -12.54 -26.68 14.47
C TYR A 363 -11.38 -27.59 14.87
N SER A 364 -10.82 -27.34 16.05
CA SER A 364 -9.58 -27.99 16.51
C SER A 364 -9.81 -28.98 17.66
N ALA A 365 -8.94 -29.98 17.74
CA ALA A 365 -8.58 -30.61 19.00
C ALA A 365 -7.96 -29.57 19.92
N GLY A 366 -8.17 -29.70 21.24
CA GLY A 366 -7.63 -28.75 22.20
C GLY A 366 -6.83 -29.41 23.30
N LEU A 367 -5.68 -28.80 23.59
CA LEU A 367 -4.94 -29.01 24.83
C LEU A 367 -5.33 -27.85 25.78
N PRO A 368 -6.06 -28.12 26.87
CA PRO A 368 -6.37 -27.11 27.89
C PRO A 368 -5.09 -26.50 28.48
N GLN A 369 -5.20 -25.45 29.30
CA GLN A 369 -4.02 -24.82 29.86
C GLN A 369 -3.16 -25.80 30.67
N GLY A 370 -1.88 -25.98 30.30
CA GLY A 370 -1.02 -26.98 30.93
C GLY A 370 0.37 -27.13 30.31
N ASN A 371 1.17 -28.03 30.88
CA ASN A 371 2.50 -28.36 30.38
C ASN A 371 2.43 -29.66 29.57
N TYR A 372 2.87 -29.57 28.33
CA TYR A 372 2.84 -30.66 27.37
C TYR A 372 4.24 -30.89 26.83
N GLN A 373 4.65 -32.15 26.78
CA GLN A 373 5.89 -32.57 26.14
C GLN A 373 5.55 -33.72 25.20
N PHE A 374 6.08 -33.68 23.99
CA PHE A 374 5.92 -34.77 23.04
C PHE A 374 7.23 -34.97 22.32
N GLU A 375 7.57 -36.23 22.03
CA GLU A 375 8.62 -36.51 21.05
C GLU A 375 8.17 -36.01 19.69
N ARG A 376 6.93 -36.35 19.29
CA ARG A 376 6.33 -35.84 18.04
C ARG A 376 4.85 -35.51 18.18
N VAL A 377 4.43 -34.48 17.47
CA VAL A 377 3.04 -34.09 17.18
C VAL A 377 2.79 -34.32 15.69
N LYS A 378 1.82 -35.17 15.38
CA LYS A 378 1.40 -35.51 14.03
C LYS A 378 -0.02 -35.02 13.78
N LEU A 379 -0.16 -34.08 12.85
CA LEU A 379 -1.44 -33.52 12.46
C LEU A 379 -1.78 -34.03 11.05
N THR A 380 -2.79 -34.87 10.90
CA THR A 380 -3.05 -35.53 9.61
C THR A 380 -4.51 -35.45 9.22
N ARG A 381 -4.78 -35.55 7.91
CA ARG A 381 -6.13 -35.59 7.34
C ARG A 381 -7.02 -34.48 7.91
N ALA A 382 -6.55 -33.24 7.85
CA ALA A 382 -7.15 -32.00 8.36
C ALA A 382 -7.29 -31.92 9.89
N GLY A 383 -6.47 -32.66 10.65
CA GLY A 383 -6.44 -32.64 12.11
C GLY A 383 -5.87 -31.34 12.67
N GLN A 384 -6.72 -30.37 13.01
CA GLN A 384 -6.32 -29.09 13.59
C GLN A 384 -6.12 -29.19 15.10
N LEU A 385 -5.13 -28.50 15.65
CA LEU A 385 -4.80 -28.50 17.09
C LEU A 385 -4.66 -27.07 17.62
N ILE A 386 -5.21 -26.82 18.81
CA ILE A 386 -4.98 -25.58 19.58
C ILE A 386 -4.45 -25.89 20.98
N VAL A 387 -3.42 -25.17 21.41
CA VAL A 387 -2.90 -25.18 22.79
C VAL A 387 -3.37 -23.91 23.50
N LEU A 388 -4.26 -24.08 24.47
CA LEU A 388 -5.02 -22.99 25.08
C LEU A 388 -4.29 -22.35 26.25
N GLY A 389 -4.34 -21.02 26.33
CA GLY A 389 -3.93 -20.24 27.50
C GLY A 389 -2.43 -19.90 27.53
N GLN A 390 -2.13 -18.66 27.89
CA GLN A 390 -0.78 -18.09 27.90
C GLN A 390 0.23 -18.82 28.81
N ALA A 391 -0.22 -19.50 29.88
CA ALA A 391 0.70 -20.25 30.74
C ALA A 391 0.92 -21.70 30.27
N SER A 392 0.43 -22.07 29.09
CA SER A 392 0.71 -23.37 28.51
C SER A 392 2.14 -23.45 28.00
N ASN A 393 2.74 -24.63 28.11
CA ASN A 393 4.01 -24.95 27.49
C ASN A 393 3.82 -26.15 26.58
N LEU A 394 4.15 -26.03 25.30
CA LEU A 394 4.26 -27.16 24.38
C LEU A 394 5.73 -27.38 24.06
N THR A 395 6.32 -28.46 24.56
CA THR A 395 7.70 -28.84 24.25
C THR A 395 7.74 -29.97 23.22
N ILE A 396 8.45 -29.76 22.13
CA ILE A 396 8.81 -30.79 21.17
C ILE A 396 10.29 -31.10 21.34
N THR A 397 10.64 -32.39 21.47
CA THR A 397 12.03 -32.79 21.77
C THR A 397 12.81 -33.32 20.57
N ASP A 398 12.13 -33.66 19.47
CA ASP A 398 12.72 -34.18 18.23
C ASP A 398 12.71 -33.09 17.14
N SER A 399 13.77 -32.99 16.34
CA SER A 399 13.87 -32.00 15.25
C SER A 399 12.85 -32.22 14.13
N ASP A 400 12.42 -33.47 13.94
CA ASP A 400 11.30 -33.86 13.06
C ASP A 400 10.01 -34.07 13.86
N GLY A 401 9.95 -33.52 15.07
CA GLY A 401 8.87 -33.72 16.03
C GLY A 401 7.57 -33.00 15.69
N LEU A 402 7.52 -32.21 14.62
CA LEU A 402 6.28 -31.62 14.14
C LEU A 402 6.06 -31.98 12.67
N THR A 403 5.07 -32.81 12.41
CA THR A 403 4.75 -33.24 11.04
C THR A 403 3.28 -33.09 10.76
N GLY A 404 2.97 -32.57 9.57
CA GLY A 404 1.63 -32.63 9.02
C GLY A 404 1.54 -33.43 7.72
N ASP A 405 0.58 -33.09 6.86
CA ASP A 405 0.41 -33.70 5.55
C ASP A 405 -0.16 -32.70 4.52
N SER A 406 -0.46 -33.18 3.31
CA SER A 406 -0.99 -32.36 2.21
C SER A 406 -2.32 -31.65 2.51
N SER A 407 -3.04 -32.02 3.58
CA SER A 407 -4.24 -31.31 4.02
C SER A 407 -3.93 -30.00 4.75
N PHE A 408 -2.66 -29.74 5.06
CA PHE A 408 -2.13 -28.52 5.64
C PHE A 408 -2.89 -28.07 6.92
N PRO A 409 -2.96 -28.94 7.95
CA PRO A 409 -3.60 -28.63 9.23
C PRO A 409 -2.95 -27.43 9.92
N ASN A 410 -3.74 -26.79 10.79
CA ASN A 410 -3.28 -25.68 11.62
C ASN A 410 -2.94 -26.16 13.04
N LEU A 411 -1.79 -25.70 13.55
CA LEU A 411 -1.39 -25.76 14.95
C LEU A 411 -1.33 -24.34 15.52
N ARG A 412 -2.26 -23.98 16.39
CA ARG A 412 -2.21 -22.70 17.11
C ARG A 412 -1.72 -22.89 18.54
N ILE A 413 -0.81 -22.02 18.97
CA ILE A 413 -0.24 -22.05 20.33
C ILE A 413 -0.43 -20.68 20.97
N ASP A 414 -1.28 -20.60 22.00
CA ASP A 414 -1.50 -19.36 22.75
C ASP A 414 -0.47 -19.17 23.89
N GLY A 415 0.29 -20.22 24.24
CA GLY A 415 1.32 -20.21 25.28
C GLY A 415 2.75 -20.21 24.70
N THR A 416 3.67 -20.89 25.36
CA THR A 416 5.07 -21.02 24.91
C THR A 416 5.27 -22.30 24.10
N PHE A 417 5.78 -22.16 22.88
CA PHE A 417 6.29 -23.27 22.08
C PHE A 417 7.79 -23.46 22.34
N ASN A 418 8.18 -24.56 22.98
CA ASN A 418 9.56 -24.92 23.22
C ASN A 418 10.02 -25.92 22.15
N ALA A 419 10.69 -25.43 21.12
CA ALA A 419 11.27 -26.21 20.04
C ALA A 419 12.64 -26.79 20.44
N PRO A 420 13.09 -27.90 19.81
CA PRO A 420 14.47 -28.36 19.91
C PRO A 420 15.42 -27.37 19.21
N ASN A 421 16.74 -27.53 19.42
CA ASN A 421 17.77 -26.65 18.82
C ASN A 421 17.74 -26.57 17.28
N SER A 422 17.01 -27.46 16.61
CA SER A 422 16.65 -27.31 15.20
C SER A 422 15.26 -27.91 14.99
N ILE A 423 14.41 -27.28 14.19
CA ILE A 423 13.08 -27.80 13.86
C ILE A 423 12.71 -27.52 12.41
N THR A 424 12.08 -28.51 11.76
CA THR A 424 11.47 -28.33 10.43
C THR A 424 9.95 -28.30 10.54
N ILE A 425 9.33 -27.23 10.03
CA ILE A 425 7.88 -27.11 9.90
C ILE A 425 7.48 -27.57 8.50
N SER A 426 6.93 -28.79 8.38
CA SER A 426 6.54 -29.38 7.09
C SER A 426 5.19 -30.10 7.19
N GLY A 427 4.32 -29.83 6.22
CA GLY A 427 2.95 -30.37 6.14
C GLY A 427 1.95 -29.67 7.06
N VAL A 428 2.31 -28.60 7.77
CA VAL A 428 1.50 -27.96 8.80
C VAL A 428 1.67 -26.44 8.75
N ASP A 429 0.63 -25.72 9.15
CA ASP A 429 0.65 -24.28 9.40
C ASP A 429 0.67 -23.98 10.92
N VAL A 430 1.74 -23.38 11.41
CA VAL A 430 1.95 -23.10 12.83
C VAL A 430 1.67 -21.62 13.11
N ASP A 431 0.68 -21.33 13.96
CA ASP A 431 0.33 -19.97 14.43
C ASP A 431 0.80 -19.78 15.87
N ILE A 432 1.85 -18.97 16.05
CA ILE A 432 2.38 -18.60 17.36
C ILE A 432 1.65 -17.35 17.85
N ASN A 433 0.67 -17.54 18.73
CA ASN A 433 -0.04 -16.48 19.44
C ASN A 433 0.48 -16.33 20.88
N GLY A 434 1.77 -16.59 21.07
CA GLY A 434 2.48 -16.53 22.35
C GLY A 434 3.99 -16.40 22.13
N GLU A 435 4.77 -17.26 22.79
CA GLU A 435 6.23 -17.29 22.73
C GLU A 435 6.72 -18.47 21.86
N MET A 436 7.81 -18.29 21.13
CA MET A 436 8.53 -19.38 20.47
C MET A 436 9.97 -19.41 20.97
N ASN A 437 10.30 -20.41 21.78
CA ASN A 437 11.59 -20.56 22.42
C ASN A 437 12.32 -21.81 21.88
N PHE A 438 13.62 -21.70 21.63
CA PHE A 438 14.47 -22.80 21.16
C PHE A 438 15.41 -23.34 22.25
N GLY A 439 14.94 -23.41 23.49
CA GLY A 439 15.73 -23.90 24.62
C GLY A 439 16.71 -22.86 25.16
N ILE A 440 17.91 -23.28 25.57
CA ILE A 440 18.91 -22.40 26.24
C ILE A 440 19.84 -21.71 25.22
N ASN A 441 19.75 -22.06 23.93
CA ASN A 441 20.65 -21.58 22.90
C ASN A 441 19.89 -20.66 21.93
N SER A 442 20.31 -19.40 21.81
CA SER A 442 19.85 -18.47 20.76
C SER A 442 20.37 -18.81 19.36
N ASP A 443 21.03 -19.98 19.21
CA ASP A 443 21.69 -20.46 17.98
C ASP A 443 20.84 -21.47 17.21
N ALA A 444 19.52 -21.50 17.42
CA ALA A 444 18.70 -22.57 16.90
C ALA A 444 18.23 -22.35 15.46
N ASP A 445 18.26 -23.43 14.68
CA ASP A 445 17.93 -23.40 13.25
C ASP A 445 16.44 -23.70 13.02
N LEU A 446 15.78 -22.81 12.30
CA LEU A 446 14.38 -22.94 11.94
C LEU A 446 14.23 -23.10 10.43
N THR A 447 13.64 -24.22 10.02
CA THR A 447 13.29 -24.46 8.62
C THR A 447 11.77 -24.45 8.43
N VAL A 448 11.28 -23.57 7.56
CA VAL A 448 9.86 -23.50 7.17
C VAL A 448 9.69 -24.07 5.76
N GLY A 449 8.88 -25.12 5.66
CA GLY A 449 8.68 -25.88 4.43
C GLY A 449 9.70 -27.00 4.24
N GLY A 450 9.29 -28.07 3.59
CA GLY A 450 10.14 -29.21 3.26
C GLY A 450 9.67 -29.88 1.97
N VAL A 451 9.55 -31.20 1.99
CA VAL A 451 8.88 -31.95 0.91
C VAL A 451 7.43 -31.48 0.76
N GLU A 452 6.77 -31.22 1.88
CA GLU A 452 5.41 -30.70 1.94
C GLU A 452 5.40 -29.19 2.22
N ARG A 453 4.23 -28.56 2.02
CA ARG A 453 4.00 -27.16 2.36
C ARG A 453 4.18 -26.93 3.86
N GLY A 454 4.92 -25.89 4.25
CA GLY A 454 5.11 -25.48 5.64
C GLY A 454 4.69 -24.04 5.84
N GLY A 455 3.89 -23.77 6.87
CA GLY A 455 3.46 -22.43 7.25
C GLY A 455 3.95 -22.08 8.64
N LEU A 456 4.46 -20.88 8.81
CA LEU A 456 4.72 -20.30 10.13
C LEU A 456 4.14 -18.89 10.16
N THR A 457 3.35 -18.60 11.18
CA THR A 457 2.80 -17.27 11.45
C THR A 457 3.35 -16.77 12.78
N LEU A 458 4.02 -15.60 12.72
CA LEU A 458 4.50 -14.87 13.89
C LEU A 458 3.76 -13.53 13.98
N ARG A 459 3.58 -13.03 15.21
CA ARG A 459 2.78 -11.82 15.48
C ARG A 459 3.64 -10.79 16.19
N ALA A 460 3.62 -9.56 15.71
CA ALA A 460 4.38 -8.46 16.31
C ALA A 460 3.95 -8.13 17.75
N SER A 461 2.75 -8.57 18.15
CA SER A 461 2.26 -8.43 19.51
C SER A 461 1.63 -9.74 19.99
N THR A 462 2.24 -10.31 21.03
CA THR A 462 1.70 -11.41 21.83
C THR A 462 1.83 -11.02 23.31
N TRP A 463 1.55 -11.92 24.24
CA TRP A 463 1.86 -11.66 25.65
C TRP A 463 3.37 -11.70 25.94
N ALA A 464 4.19 -12.20 25.01
CA ALA A 464 5.62 -12.39 25.15
C ALA A 464 6.47 -11.46 24.26
N HIS A 465 5.92 -11.02 23.12
CA HIS A 465 6.59 -10.13 22.18
C HIS A 465 5.82 -8.83 21.96
N ASP A 466 6.56 -7.73 21.83
CA ASP A 466 6.07 -6.40 21.52
C ASP A 466 7.13 -5.63 20.71
N ALA A 467 6.96 -4.32 20.55
CA ALA A 467 7.90 -3.48 19.79
C ALA A 467 9.33 -3.49 20.37
N ASP A 468 9.47 -3.70 21.67
CA ASP A 468 10.76 -3.69 22.39
C ASP A 468 11.33 -5.10 22.61
N THR A 469 10.51 -6.14 22.41
CA THR A 469 10.85 -7.55 22.63
C THR A 469 10.68 -8.36 21.33
N PRO A 470 11.59 -8.21 20.35
CA PRO A 470 11.51 -8.91 19.06
C PRO A 470 11.76 -10.42 19.20
N TYR A 471 11.48 -11.18 18.14
CA TYR A 471 11.89 -12.59 18.05
C TYR A 471 13.39 -12.68 17.74
N GLU A 472 14.11 -13.53 18.47
CA GLU A 472 15.52 -13.85 18.23
C GLU A 472 15.65 -15.32 17.82
N LEU A 473 16.22 -15.56 16.64
CA LEU A 473 16.42 -16.89 16.07
C LEU A 473 17.87 -17.05 15.58
N GLY A 474 18.35 -18.28 15.47
CA GLY A 474 19.63 -18.59 14.83
C GLY A 474 19.53 -18.45 13.31
N ASP A 475 19.68 -19.55 12.58
CA ASP A 475 19.51 -19.55 11.12
C ASP A 475 18.06 -19.80 10.74
N LEU A 476 17.52 -18.98 9.83
CA LEU A 476 16.17 -19.12 9.30
C LEU A 476 16.20 -19.51 7.83
N THR A 477 15.71 -20.71 7.52
CA THR A 477 15.53 -21.18 6.15
C THR A 477 14.04 -21.23 5.78
N VAL A 478 13.64 -20.50 4.74
CA VAL A 478 12.32 -20.61 4.12
C VAL A 478 12.48 -21.38 2.80
N ASN A 479 12.13 -22.66 2.81
CA ASN A 479 12.25 -23.54 1.65
C ASN A 479 11.23 -23.22 0.55
N SER A 480 11.36 -23.89 -0.60
CA SER A 480 10.53 -23.66 -1.80
C SER A 480 9.02 -23.80 -1.59
N ASN A 481 8.61 -24.62 -0.62
CA ASN A 481 7.20 -24.80 -0.21
C ASN A 481 6.88 -24.11 1.14
N GLY A 482 7.78 -23.27 1.63
CA GLY A 482 7.67 -22.56 2.89
C GLY A 482 6.97 -21.20 2.75
N THR A 483 6.11 -20.87 3.71
CA THR A 483 5.52 -19.54 3.84
C THR A 483 5.66 -19.07 5.29
N LEU A 484 6.40 -17.98 5.48
CA LEU A 484 6.50 -17.25 6.73
C LEU A 484 5.60 -16.01 6.65
N THR A 485 4.57 -15.96 7.49
CA THR A 485 3.61 -14.85 7.59
C THR A 485 3.94 -14.00 8.81
N LEU A 486 4.14 -12.70 8.60
CA LEU A 486 4.49 -11.76 9.66
C LEU A 486 3.33 -10.79 9.89
N ILE A 487 2.59 -11.00 10.98
CA ILE A 487 1.40 -10.20 11.30
C ILE A 487 1.82 -8.97 12.12
N SER A 488 1.46 -7.79 11.64
CA SER A 488 1.71 -6.53 12.34
C SER A 488 0.74 -6.30 13.51
N HIS A 489 1.13 -5.47 14.47
CA HIS A 489 0.25 -5.04 15.55
C HIS A 489 -0.53 -3.78 15.14
N ASN A 490 -1.86 -3.87 15.20
CA ASN A 490 -2.78 -2.75 15.04
C ASN A 490 -3.85 -2.89 16.10
N ASN A 491 -3.89 -1.97 17.07
CA ASN A 491 -4.82 -2.04 18.20
C ASN A 491 -6.24 -1.55 17.86
N GLY A 492 -6.45 -1.04 16.65
CA GLY A 492 -7.77 -0.60 16.18
C GLY A 492 -8.15 0.83 16.56
N ASP A 493 -7.28 1.61 17.21
CA ASP A 493 -7.53 3.02 17.57
C ASP A 493 -7.06 4.03 16.50
N THR A 494 -7.22 5.33 16.74
CA THR A 494 -6.81 6.39 15.79
C THR A 494 -5.40 6.93 16.03
N ASN A 495 -4.67 6.39 17.01
CA ASN A 495 -3.32 6.78 17.37
C ASN A 495 -2.29 5.84 16.71
N TYR A 496 -2.02 6.06 15.44
CA TYR A 496 -1.16 5.20 14.62
C TYR A 496 0.32 5.11 15.04
N THR A 497 0.77 5.87 16.05
CA THR A 497 2.16 5.85 16.52
C THR A 497 2.45 4.71 17.49
N ASN A 498 1.42 4.00 17.97
CA ASN A 498 1.55 2.84 18.85
C ASN A 498 1.24 1.53 18.12
N ASP A 499 1.27 1.55 16.78
CA ASP A 499 1.12 0.38 15.92
C ASP A 499 2.48 0.07 15.25
N TRP A 500 2.84 -1.20 15.15
CA TRP A 500 4.20 -1.59 14.73
C TRP A 500 4.24 -2.89 13.92
N GLY A 501 5.28 -3.01 13.08
CA GLY A 501 5.60 -4.22 12.33
C GLY A 501 6.36 -5.27 13.12
N LEU A 502 6.54 -6.45 12.53
CA LEU A 502 7.30 -7.52 13.16
C LEU A 502 8.80 -7.35 12.90
N THR A 503 9.60 -7.44 13.97
CA THR A 503 11.07 -7.46 13.90
C THR A 503 11.60 -8.87 14.17
N LEU A 504 12.46 -9.37 13.28
CA LEU A 504 13.24 -10.60 13.47
C LEU A 504 14.72 -10.26 13.63
N LEU A 505 15.33 -10.77 14.70
CA LEU A 505 16.78 -10.81 14.90
C LEU A 505 17.26 -12.21 14.52
N LEU A 506 18.11 -12.31 13.51
CA LEU A 506 18.55 -13.57 12.90
C LEU A 506 20.07 -13.59 12.80
N LYS A 507 20.69 -14.77 12.82
CA LYS A 507 22.10 -14.92 12.43
C LYS A 507 22.27 -14.95 10.92
N ASN A 508 21.55 -15.86 10.27
CA ASN A 508 21.50 -15.98 8.81
C ASN A 508 20.06 -16.20 8.35
N MET A 509 19.77 -15.79 7.11
CA MET A 509 18.48 -16.03 6.49
C MET A 509 18.64 -16.48 5.04
N TYR A 510 18.07 -17.63 4.72
CA TYR A 510 18.03 -18.20 3.38
C TYR A 510 16.58 -18.40 2.92
N ILE A 511 16.19 -17.73 1.85
CA ILE A 511 14.87 -17.90 1.23
C ILE A 511 15.07 -18.61 -0.11
N ALA A 512 14.71 -19.88 -0.20
CA ALA A 512 14.82 -20.67 -1.42
C ALA A 512 13.86 -20.18 -2.51
N ASN A 513 14.13 -20.53 -3.78
CA ASN A 513 13.20 -20.29 -4.88
C ASN A 513 11.84 -20.94 -4.60
N GLY A 514 10.76 -20.15 -4.65
CA GLY A 514 9.40 -20.55 -4.25
C GLY A 514 9.04 -20.23 -2.79
N GLY A 515 10.05 -20.05 -1.93
CA GLY A 515 9.86 -19.64 -0.53
C GLY A 515 9.31 -18.23 -0.42
N VAL A 516 8.42 -18.01 0.55
CA VAL A 516 7.71 -16.74 0.73
C VAL A 516 7.84 -16.25 2.15
N VAL A 517 8.27 -15.00 2.31
CA VAL A 517 8.08 -14.21 3.53
C VAL A 517 7.09 -13.11 3.19
N THR A 518 5.98 -13.01 3.93
CA THR A 518 4.90 -12.09 3.56
C THR A 518 4.28 -11.38 4.75
N ALA A 519 4.00 -10.09 4.54
CA ALA A 519 3.10 -9.26 5.30
C ALA A 519 2.04 -8.61 4.38
N ASP A 520 1.74 -9.24 3.24
CA ASP A 520 0.77 -8.74 2.26
C ASP A 520 -0.60 -8.55 2.91
N SER A 521 -1.19 -7.36 2.77
CA SER A 521 -2.52 -7.02 3.31
C SER A 521 -2.64 -7.12 4.85
N LEU A 522 -1.52 -7.12 5.58
CA LEU A 522 -1.46 -7.22 7.05
C LEU A 522 -1.11 -5.89 7.73
N GLY A 523 -1.33 -4.77 7.04
CA GLY A 523 -1.20 -3.42 7.59
C GLY A 523 -2.50 -2.92 8.21
N TYR A 524 -2.83 -1.65 8.00
CA TYR A 524 -4.11 -1.11 8.44
C TYR A 524 -5.28 -1.72 7.64
N SER A 525 -6.35 -2.07 8.33
CA SER A 525 -7.64 -2.49 7.75
C SER A 525 -8.22 -1.40 6.83
N PRO A 526 -9.25 -1.72 6.02
CA PRO A 526 -9.99 -0.70 5.26
C PRO A 526 -10.44 0.46 6.15
N ASP A 527 -10.51 1.67 5.57
CA ASP A 527 -10.90 2.93 6.22
C ASP A 527 -9.96 3.41 7.35
N ARG A 528 -8.70 2.95 7.38
CA ARG A 528 -7.78 3.18 8.51
C ARG A 528 -6.33 3.43 8.05
N GLY A 529 -5.59 4.14 8.90
CA GLY A 529 -4.16 4.43 8.76
C GLY A 529 -3.87 5.93 8.61
N PRO A 530 -2.61 6.38 8.83
CA PRO A 530 -2.24 7.80 8.72
C PRO A 530 -2.45 8.39 7.32
N GLY A 531 -2.32 7.56 6.29
CA GLY A 531 -2.49 7.95 4.89
C GLY A 531 -3.88 7.66 4.33
N TYR A 532 -4.85 7.33 5.18
CA TYR A 532 -6.25 7.19 4.78
C TYR A 532 -6.94 8.55 4.71
N VAL A 533 -7.60 8.82 3.59
CA VAL A 533 -8.50 9.96 3.39
C VAL A 533 -9.77 9.43 2.74
N SER A 534 -10.93 9.67 3.34
CA SER A 534 -12.22 9.12 2.85
C SER A 534 -12.44 9.37 1.35
N GLY A 535 -12.81 8.31 0.64
CA GLY A 535 -13.04 8.34 -0.80
C GLY A 535 -11.75 8.30 -1.64
N ASN A 536 -10.63 7.87 -1.06
CA ASN A 536 -9.34 7.76 -1.74
C ASN A 536 -8.67 6.42 -1.41
N ALA A 537 -7.66 6.07 -2.20
CA ALA A 537 -6.82 4.91 -1.89
C ALA A 537 -5.82 5.21 -0.76
N GLY A 538 -5.32 4.17 -0.11
CA GLY A 538 -4.31 4.31 0.95
C GLY A 538 -2.99 4.88 0.41
N SER A 539 -2.37 5.79 1.16
CA SER A 539 -1.02 6.33 0.94
C SER A 539 -0.04 5.76 1.96
N TYR A 540 1.19 5.45 1.55
CA TYR A 540 2.37 5.21 2.42
C TYR A 540 3.58 5.12 1.51
N GLY A 541 4.62 5.95 1.67
CA GLY A 541 5.70 6.06 0.68
C GLY A 541 5.27 6.78 -0.60
N GLY A 542 4.33 6.20 -1.33
CA GLY A 542 3.66 6.79 -2.49
C GLY A 542 2.26 7.32 -2.17
N GLN A 543 1.82 8.29 -2.98
CA GLN A 543 0.47 8.87 -2.93
C GLN A 543 -0.58 7.86 -3.44
N GLY A 544 -1.60 7.55 -2.64
CA GLY A 544 -2.78 6.81 -3.11
C GLY A 544 -3.57 7.60 -4.14
N GLY A 545 -4.25 6.92 -5.06
CA GLY A 545 -5.11 7.59 -6.04
C GLY A 545 -6.14 8.49 -5.35
N GLY A 546 -6.19 9.77 -5.78
CA GLY A 546 -7.07 10.82 -5.23
C GLY A 546 -6.63 11.43 -3.89
N ALA A 547 -5.75 10.76 -3.14
CA ALA A 547 -5.27 11.25 -1.86
C ALA A 547 -4.37 12.48 -2.04
N PRO A 548 -4.34 13.45 -1.10
CA PRO A 548 -3.42 14.59 -1.18
C PRO A 548 -1.97 14.18 -0.87
N LEU A 549 -0.96 14.92 -1.37
CA LEU A 549 0.46 14.67 -1.06
C LEU A 549 0.76 14.65 0.45
N SER A 550 0.02 15.42 1.25
CA SER A 550 0.15 15.45 2.71
C SER A 550 -0.25 14.16 3.43
N SER A 551 -0.89 13.21 2.72
CA SER A 551 -1.22 11.88 3.27
C SER A 551 -0.04 10.91 3.29
N ILE A 552 1.08 11.25 2.64
CA ILE A 552 2.28 10.41 2.61
C ILE A 552 3.01 10.54 3.95
N TYR A 553 3.46 9.41 4.51
CA TYR A 553 4.18 9.35 5.77
C TYR A 553 5.28 8.27 5.75
N GLY A 554 5.98 8.15 6.88
CA GLY A 554 7.05 7.18 7.09
C GLY A 554 8.44 7.71 6.76
N ASP A 555 9.43 7.10 7.40
CA ASP A 555 10.86 7.36 7.17
C ASP A 555 11.37 6.52 5.99
N VAL A 556 12.18 7.14 5.14
CA VAL A 556 12.83 6.50 3.99
C VAL A 556 14.06 5.68 4.40
N TYR A 557 14.76 6.07 5.47
CA TYR A 557 15.93 5.38 5.98
C TYR A 557 15.53 4.19 6.85
N ALA A 558 14.55 4.38 7.75
CA ALA A 558 14.07 3.33 8.64
C ALA A 558 12.56 3.08 8.49
N PRO A 559 12.09 2.51 7.37
CA PRO A 559 10.68 2.23 7.17
C PRO A 559 10.22 1.09 8.08
N VAL A 560 9.42 1.43 9.11
CA VAL A 560 8.84 0.47 10.07
C VAL A 560 7.32 0.57 10.19
N HIS A 561 6.71 1.52 9.49
CA HIS A 561 5.28 1.80 9.62
C HIS A 561 4.45 0.90 8.70
N LEU A 562 3.22 0.61 9.13
CA LEU A 562 2.27 -0.16 8.33
C LEU A 562 1.76 0.67 7.15
N GLY A 563 1.41 0.02 6.04
CA GLY A 563 0.67 0.63 4.94
C GLY A 563 -0.78 0.93 5.34
N SER A 564 -1.32 2.05 4.85
CA SER A 564 -2.70 2.49 5.10
C SER A 564 -3.70 1.72 4.24
N GLY A 565 -4.89 1.46 4.77
CA GLY A 565 -6.02 0.94 4.01
C GLY A 565 -6.64 2.03 3.12
N GLY A 566 -7.23 1.61 2.01
CA GLY A 566 -8.21 2.43 1.28
C GLY A 566 -9.63 2.18 1.78
N ASP A 567 -10.65 2.74 1.12
CA ASP A 567 -12.06 2.51 1.48
C ASP A 567 -12.47 1.01 1.44
N GLY A 568 -11.79 0.18 0.62
CA GLY A 568 -12.20 -1.21 0.40
C GLY A 568 -11.21 -2.28 0.85
N PHE A 569 -9.93 -1.94 0.97
CA PHE A 569 -8.85 -2.93 1.11
C PHE A 569 -7.77 -2.48 2.08
N ALA A 570 -7.16 -3.45 2.77
CA ALA A 570 -6.10 -3.23 3.74
C ALA A 570 -4.75 -2.88 3.08
N GLY A 571 -3.92 -2.11 3.79
CA GLY A 571 -2.54 -1.85 3.41
C GLY A 571 -1.60 -3.03 3.71
N GLY A 572 -0.37 -2.99 3.20
CA GLY A 572 0.69 -3.96 3.52
C GLY A 572 1.22 -3.79 4.95
N GLY A 573 1.69 -4.87 5.58
CA GLY A 573 2.26 -4.82 6.93
C GLY A 573 3.68 -4.22 6.98
N ALA A 574 4.38 -4.38 8.08
CA ALA A 574 5.79 -3.98 8.17
C ALA A 574 6.68 -5.15 8.58
N ILE A 575 7.76 -5.34 7.83
CA ILE A 575 8.76 -6.38 8.01
C ILE A 575 10.09 -5.70 8.33
N ARG A 576 10.68 -6.02 9.49
CA ARG A 576 12.05 -5.62 9.84
C ARG A 576 12.91 -6.85 10.08
N LEU A 577 14.00 -6.97 9.33
CA LEU A 577 14.97 -8.06 9.44
C LEU A 577 16.32 -7.49 9.84
N VAL A 578 16.86 -7.95 10.97
CA VAL A 578 18.22 -7.64 11.41
C VAL A 578 18.99 -8.95 11.40
N ILE A 579 19.94 -9.08 10.48
CA ILE A 579 20.68 -10.31 10.21
C ILE A 579 22.14 -10.08 10.56
N ASP A 580 22.56 -10.57 11.72
CA ASP A 580 23.90 -10.39 12.29
C ASP A 580 24.28 -11.64 13.10
N ASP A 581 25.41 -12.27 12.76
CA ASP A 581 25.90 -13.47 13.45
C ASP A 581 26.64 -13.16 14.78
N GLY A 582 26.74 -11.88 15.14
CA GLY A 582 27.43 -11.36 16.32
C GLY A 582 28.94 -11.26 16.19
N ASN A 583 29.50 -11.67 15.04
CA ASN A 583 30.93 -11.63 14.72
C ASN A 583 31.26 -10.72 13.53
N GLY A 584 30.32 -9.83 13.17
CA GLY A 584 30.42 -8.95 12.01
C GLY A 584 30.09 -9.62 10.69
N GLY A 585 29.48 -10.81 10.71
CA GLY A 585 28.90 -11.50 9.56
C GLY A 585 27.38 -11.41 9.55
N GLY A 586 26.74 -12.41 8.92
CA GLY A 586 25.28 -12.50 8.78
C GLY A 586 24.87 -12.50 7.31
N ASP A 587 24.51 -13.68 6.81
CA ASP A 587 24.16 -13.89 5.41
C ASP A 587 22.66 -13.73 5.17
N PHE A 588 22.30 -12.91 4.20
CA PHE A 588 20.95 -12.77 3.69
C PHE A 588 20.87 -13.13 2.22
N VAL A 589 20.34 -14.33 1.93
CA VAL A 589 20.23 -14.85 0.56
C VAL A 589 18.76 -15.01 0.19
N VAL A 590 18.30 -14.19 -0.75
CA VAL A 590 16.90 -14.17 -1.23
C VAL A 590 16.83 -14.75 -2.64
N ASN A 591 16.44 -16.02 -2.77
CA ASN A 591 16.07 -16.65 -4.04
C ASN A 591 14.56 -16.78 -4.24
N GLY A 592 13.78 -16.66 -3.16
CA GLY A 592 12.31 -16.63 -3.17
C GLY A 592 11.74 -15.21 -3.19
N SER A 593 10.68 -14.95 -2.42
CA SER A 593 10.04 -13.62 -2.36
C SER A 593 9.85 -13.10 -0.94
N ILE A 594 10.10 -11.81 -0.75
CA ILE A 594 9.68 -11.04 0.44
C ILE A 594 8.65 -10.01 -0.02
N ARG A 595 7.48 -9.99 0.62
CA ARG A 595 6.36 -9.16 0.16
C ARG A 595 5.66 -8.45 1.31
N SER A 596 5.40 -7.16 1.15
CA SER A 596 4.55 -6.36 2.03
C SER A 596 3.65 -5.43 1.21
N SER A 597 2.85 -6.01 0.33
CA SER A 597 2.03 -5.29 -0.64
C SER A 597 0.62 -5.03 -0.09
N GLY A 598 0.00 -3.93 -0.55
CA GLY A 598 -1.39 -3.61 -0.22
C GLY A 598 -2.39 -4.51 -0.97
N ALA A 599 -3.56 -4.74 -0.36
CA ALA A 599 -4.66 -5.43 -1.03
C ALA A 599 -5.33 -4.52 -2.08
N GLY A 600 -5.87 -5.13 -3.14
CA GLY A 600 -6.61 -4.43 -4.17
C GLY A 600 -7.74 -5.28 -4.77
N GLY A 601 -8.67 -4.63 -5.47
CA GLY A 601 -9.84 -5.29 -6.07
C GLY A 601 -10.88 -4.29 -6.61
N GLY A 602 -12.16 -4.51 -6.34
CA GLY A 602 -13.27 -3.75 -6.93
C GLY A 602 -13.60 -2.39 -6.28
N ALA A 603 -12.76 -1.90 -5.37
CA ALA A 603 -12.91 -0.72 -4.51
C ALA A 603 -11.52 -0.08 -4.28
N ASP A 604 -11.44 1.03 -3.55
CA ASP A 604 -10.18 1.75 -3.35
C ASP A 604 -9.18 0.91 -2.55
N ALA A 605 -7.98 0.78 -3.11
CA ALA A 605 -6.96 -0.18 -2.67
C ALA A 605 -6.10 0.34 -1.51
N GLY A 606 -5.47 -0.56 -0.76
CA GLY A 606 -4.51 -0.21 0.28
C GLY A 606 -3.11 0.06 -0.27
N SER A 607 -2.31 0.86 0.44
CA SER A 607 -0.91 1.10 0.08
C SER A 607 -0.01 -0.10 0.40
N GLY A 608 1.15 -0.15 -0.25
CA GLY A 608 2.25 -1.02 0.19
C GLY A 608 2.70 -0.69 1.62
N GLY A 609 3.34 -1.64 2.27
CA GLY A 609 3.86 -1.50 3.63
C GLY A 609 5.36 -1.21 3.68
N SER A 610 6.02 -1.65 4.76
CA SER A 610 7.46 -1.46 4.96
C SER A 610 8.25 -2.76 4.84
N ILE A 611 9.43 -2.69 4.24
CA ILE A 611 10.47 -3.72 4.33
C ILE A 611 11.80 -3.04 4.70
N TYR A 612 12.33 -3.33 5.88
CA TYR A 612 13.61 -2.80 6.36
C TYR A 612 14.56 -3.95 6.69
N VAL A 613 15.69 -4.02 6.00
CA VAL A 613 16.70 -5.08 6.19
C VAL A 613 18.06 -4.48 6.53
N THR A 614 18.72 -5.05 7.54
CA THR A 614 20.14 -4.85 7.82
C THR A 614 20.85 -6.20 7.81
N THR A 615 21.94 -6.32 7.05
CA THR A 615 22.71 -7.55 6.93
C THR A 615 24.20 -7.26 6.68
N HIS A 616 25.09 -8.24 6.83
CA HIS A 616 26.45 -8.12 6.34
C HIS A 616 26.51 -8.42 4.84
N LEU A 617 26.06 -9.61 4.43
CA LEU A 617 26.04 -10.06 3.03
C LEU A 617 24.61 -10.08 2.49
N LEU A 618 24.34 -9.34 1.44
CA LEU A 618 23.14 -9.47 0.62
C LEU A 618 23.43 -10.33 -0.64
N GLY A 619 22.53 -11.24 -1.00
CA GLY A 619 22.65 -11.99 -2.25
C GLY A 619 21.37 -12.69 -2.68
N GLY A 620 21.43 -13.36 -3.82
CA GLY A 620 20.35 -14.18 -4.37
C GLY A 620 19.64 -13.60 -5.59
N THR A 621 18.70 -14.36 -6.14
CA THR A 621 18.04 -14.11 -7.44
C THR A 621 16.52 -13.87 -7.32
N GLY A 622 16.04 -13.73 -6.09
CA GLY A 622 14.63 -13.62 -5.74
C GLY A 622 14.09 -12.20 -5.86
N SER A 623 12.98 -11.91 -5.16
CA SER A 623 12.30 -10.61 -5.25
C SER A 623 11.95 -10.00 -3.88
N ILE A 624 12.04 -8.68 -3.75
CA ILE A 624 11.58 -7.91 -2.58
C ILE A 624 10.56 -6.86 -3.05
N SER A 625 9.33 -6.89 -2.53
CA SER A 625 8.26 -5.99 -2.98
C SER A 625 7.41 -5.40 -1.85
N ALA A 626 7.18 -4.09 -1.90
CA ALA A 626 6.24 -3.36 -1.05
C ALA A 626 5.28 -2.54 -1.94
N SER A 627 4.57 -3.21 -2.87
CA SER A 627 3.79 -2.51 -3.91
C SER A 627 2.38 -2.14 -3.44
N GLY A 628 1.79 -1.10 -4.03
CA GLY A 628 0.40 -0.70 -3.76
C GLY A 628 -0.63 -1.65 -4.38
N GLY A 629 -1.81 -1.74 -3.79
CA GLY A 629 -2.89 -2.58 -4.30
C GLY A 629 -3.47 -2.05 -5.62
N SER A 630 -3.71 -2.96 -6.57
CA SER A 630 -4.29 -2.63 -7.90
C SER A 630 -5.81 -2.77 -7.91
N THR A 631 -6.52 -1.96 -8.70
CA THR A 631 -7.98 -1.97 -8.78
C THR A 631 -8.49 -2.50 -10.12
N SER A 632 -9.65 -3.16 -10.09
CA SER A 632 -10.31 -3.76 -11.27
C SER A 632 -11.51 -2.97 -11.80
N ASN A 633 -11.97 -1.93 -11.10
CA ASN A 633 -13.13 -1.08 -11.47
C ASN A 633 -12.71 0.41 -11.61
N ALA A 634 -13.68 1.34 -11.59
CA ALA A 634 -13.45 2.80 -11.57
C ALA A 634 -12.87 3.32 -10.23
N SER A 635 -12.21 2.46 -9.47
CA SER A 635 -11.70 2.72 -8.13
C SER A 635 -10.21 3.06 -8.14
N GLN A 636 -9.75 3.70 -7.07
CA GLN A 636 -8.45 4.30 -6.96
C GLN A 636 -7.41 3.29 -6.46
N PRO A 637 -6.25 3.16 -7.14
CA PRO A 637 -5.18 2.28 -6.71
C PRO A 637 -4.34 2.86 -5.56
N GLY A 638 -3.80 1.98 -4.71
CA GLY A 638 -3.01 2.36 -3.54
C GLY A 638 -1.58 2.79 -3.88
N GLY A 639 -0.99 3.65 -3.06
CA GLY A 639 0.41 4.08 -3.19
C GLY A 639 1.40 2.95 -2.90
N GLY A 640 2.58 2.96 -3.53
CA GLY A 640 3.65 2.00 -3.26
C GLY A 640 4.36 2.30 -1.95
N GLY A 641 4.77 1.28 -1.20
CA GLY A 641 5.35 1.38 0.15
C GLY A 641 6.82 1.78 0.21
N ARG A 642 7.53 1.38 1.28
CA ARG A 642 8.95 1.74 1.47
C ARG A 642 9.81 0.50 1.68
N ILE A 643 10.95 0.46 0.99
CA ILE A 643 11.97 -0.58 1.14
C ILE A 643 13.30 0.09 1.49
N ALA A 644 13.99 -0.38 2.54
CA ALA A 644 15.35 0.04 2.86
C ALA A 644 16.25 -1.18 3.08
N LEU A 645 17.37 -1.24 2.36
CA LEU A 645 18.36 -2.31 2.46
C LEU A 645 19.72 -1.75 2.87
N TYR A 646 20.25 -2.26 3.97
CA TYR A 646 21.58 -1.94 4.49
C TYR A 646 22.44 -3.20 4.45
N PHE A 647 23.54 -3.18 3.72
CA PHE A 647 24.48 -4.29 3.62
C PHE A 647 25.94 -3.83 3.57
N SER A 648 26.90 -4.70 3.82
CA SER A 648 28.33 -4.41 3.66
C SER A 648 28.89 -5.01 2.37
N GLU A 649 28.45 -6.22 2.04
CA GLU A 649 28.84 -6.98 0.85
C GLU A 649 27.60 -7.37 0.03
N ASN A 650 27.73 -7.35 -1.31
CA ASN A 650 26.70 -7.86 -2.22
C ASN A 650 27.31 -9.02 -3.03
N GLY A 651 26.78 -10.23 -2.86
CA GLY A 651 27.29 -11.45 -3.46
C GLY A 651 28.63 -11.93 -2.88
N ASP A 652 28.90 -13.23 -3.03
CA ASP A 652 30.19 -13.84 -2.69
C ASP A 652 30.52 -14.93 -3.72
N THR A 653 31.48 -14.62 -4.59
CA THR A 653 31.91 -15.55 -5.66
C THR A 653 32.62 -16.80 -5.11
N ASN A 654 33.29 -16.74 -3.97
CA ASN A 654 33.95 -17.90 -3.36
C ASN A 654 32.91 -18.88 -2.78
N ARG A 655 31.80 -18.35 -2.27
CA ARG A 655 30.67 -19.14 -1.74
C ARG A 655 29.58 -19.43 -2.78
N SER A 656 29.77 -19.00 -4.03
CA SER A 656 28.78 -19.13 -5.12
C SER A 656 27.43 -18.48 -4.80
N ILE A 657 27.45 -17.38 -4.05
CA ILE A 657 26.29 -16.55 -3.77
C ILE A 657 26.24 -15.45 -4.82
N ALA A 658 25.19 -15.44 -5.64
CA ALA A 658 24.99 -14.40 -6.65
C ALA A 658 24.73 -13.03 -5.99
N GLU A 659 25.23 -11.98 -6.62
CA GLU A 659 24.86 -10.60 -6.28
C GLU A 659 23.34 -10.43 -6.41
N PHE A 660 22.73 -9.75 -5.45
CA PHE A 660 21.33 -9.35 -5.56
C PHE A 660 21.25 -8.10 -6.44
N ASP A 661 20.42 -8.16 -7.48
CA ASP A 661 20.14 -7.02 -8.33
C ASP A 661 19.13 -6.08 -7.64
N TYR A 662 19.66 -5.13 -6.86
CA TYR A 662 18.85 -4.10 -6.20
C TYR A 662 18.45 -2.95 -7.13
N ASN A 663 18.77 -3.00 -8.42
CA ASN A 663 18.29 -2.00 -9.37
C ASN A 663 16.84 -2.33 -9.78
N PRO A 664 15.86 -1.44 -9.58
CA PRO A 664 14.46 -1.70 -9.96
C PRO A 664 14.27 -2.07 -11.44
N LEU A 665 15.19 -1.66 -12.33
CA LEU A 665 15.18 -2.05 -13.74
C LEU A 665 15.33 -3.56 -13.96
N GLY A 666 16.02 -4.26 -13.06
CA GLY A 666 16.16 -5.72 -13.07
C GLY A 666 14.90 -6.48 -12.65
N GLY A 667 13.93 -5.81 -12.03
CA GLY A 667 12.65 -6.39 -11.62
C GLY A 667 12.69 -7.23 -10.34
N HIS A 668 13.84 -7.29 -9.66
CA HIS A 668 14.02 -8.03 -8.40
C HIS A 668 13.61 -7.22 -7.16
N ILE A 669 13.49 -5.89 -7.28
CA ILE A 669 13.02 -5.03 -6.19
C ILE A 669 11.96 -4.06 -6.71
N SER A 670 10.87 -3.87 -5.95
CA SER A 670 9.73 -3.07 -6.41
C SER A 670 8.96 -2.43 -5.27
N ALA A 671 8.76 -1.12 -5.35
CA ALA A 671 7.85 -0.38 -4.48
C ALA A 671 6.82 0.41 -5.31
N VAL A 672 6.35 -0.13 -6.45
CA VAL A 672 5.47 0.61 -7.35
C VAL A 672 4.09 0.88 -6.76
N GLY A 673 3.46 1.98 -7.19
CA GLY A 673 2.04 2.21 -6.93
C GLY A 673 1.15 1.23 -7.70
N GLY A 674 -0.04 0.98 -7.17
CA GLY A 674 -1.02 0.09 -7.78
C GLY A 674 -1.54 0.59 -9.12
N ARG A 675 -2.06 -0.34 -9.94
CA ARG A 675 -2.64 -0.04 -11.26
C ARG A 675 -4.15 0.12 -11.19
N GLY A 676 -4.69 1.19 -11.77
CA GLY A 676 -6.13 1.36 -12.01
C GLY A 676 -6.58 0.84 -13.40
N ASN A 677 -7.88 0.53 -13.53
CA ASN A 677 -8.45 -0.03 -14.77
C ASN A 677 -8.63 1.02 -15.89
N PHE A 678 -9.02 2.25 -15.56
CA PHE A 678 -9.26 3.33 -16.55
C PHE A 678 -7.99 4.13 -16.84
N GLY A 679 -7.03 3.53 -17.53
CA GLY A 679 -6.04 4.18 -18.42
C GLY A 679 -5.10 5.29 -17.92
N SER A 680 -5.32 5.87 -16.74
CA SER A 680 -4.62 7.08 -16.27
C SER A 680 -4.54 7.21 -14.75
N TRP A 681 -5.10 6.29 -13.96
CA TRP A 681 -5.09 6.38 -12.50
C TRP A 681 -4.16 5.33 -11.93
N TRP A 682 -3.09 5.78 -11.29
CA TRP A 682 -2.09 4.92 -10.67
C TRP A 682 -1.69 5.50 -9.33
N GLY A 683 -1.42 4.62 -8.37
CA GLY A 683 -0.78 5.04 -7.14
C GLY A 683 0.59 5.63 -7.47
N GLY A 684 1.05 6.57 -6.67
CA GLY A 684 2.42 7.05 -6.74
C GLY A 684 3.38 5.95 -6.34
N PRO A 685 4.62 5.97 -6.87
CA PRO A 685 5.63 5.00 -6.51
C PRO A 685 6.02 5.23 -5.05
N GLY A 686 6.46 4.16 -4.42
CA GLY A 686 7.10 4.17 -3.13
C GLY A 686 8.55 4.64 -3.20
N SER A 687 9.32 4.28 -2.18
CA SER A 687 10.76 4.58 -2.12
C SER A 687 11.57 3.32 -1.87
N ILE A 688 12.68 3.16 -2.60
CA ILE A 688 13.67 2.10 -2.36
C ILE A 688 14.99 2.78 -1.99
N TYR A 689 15.44 2.59 -0.75
CA TYR A 689 16.70 3.12 -0.23
C TYR A 689 17.75 2.01 -0.08
N ILE A 690 18.94 2.23 -0.62
CA ILE A 690 20.03 1.25 -0.64
C ILE A 690 21.29 1.88 -0.04
N GLU A 691 21.78 1.30 1.05
CA GLU A 691 23.02 1.74 1.71
C GLU A 691 24.02 0.60 1.80
N GLN A 692 25.18 0.77 1.17
CA GLN A 692 26.28 -0.17 1.27
C GLN A 692 27.36 0.41 2.20
N ALA A 693 27.57 -0.23 3.35
CA ALA A 693 28.58 0.15 4.32
C ALA A 693 29.99 0.11 3.70
N GLY A 694 30.80 1.13 3.98
CA GLY A 694 32.14 1.28 3.41
C GLY A 694 32.16 1.86 1.99
N VAL A 695 31.02 1.95 1.31
CA VAL A 695 30.87 2.64 0.02
C VAL A 695 30.13 3.96 0.20
N HIS A 696 29.00 3.96 0.89
CA HIS A 696 28.21 5.14 1.18
C HIS A 696 28.50 5.68 2.59
N GLN A 697 28.28 6.98 2.78
CA GLN A 697 28.21 7.56 4.12
C GLN A 697 26.92 7.09 4.81
N SER A 698 26.93 7.07 6.15
CA SER A 698 25.72 6.76 6.94
C SER A 698 24.57 7.68 6.53
N GLN A 699 23.42 7.12 6.19
CA GLN A 699 22.26 7.87 5.67
C GLN A 699 22.59 8.71 4.42
N GLY A 700 23.52 8.23 3.59
CA GLY A 700 23.95 8.86 2.33
C GLY A 700 23.91 7.90 1.15
N GLY A 701 23.04 6.89 1.18
CA GLY A 701 22.91 5.85 0.17
C GLY A 701 22.22 6.29 -1.13
N LEU A 702 21.82 5.31 -1.94
CA LEU A 702 21.09 5.51 -3.19
C LEU A 702 19.59 5.48 -2.92
N LEU A 703 18.86 6.46 -3.45
CA LEU A 703 17.40 6.44 -3.51
C LEU A 703 16.96 6.08 -4.92
N TYR A 704 16.05 5.10 -5.04
CA TYR A 704 15.38 4.78 -6.30
C TYR A 704 13.89 5.05 -6.20
N ILE A 705 13.36 5.72 -7.22
CA ILE A 705 11.92 5.93 -7.44
C ILE A 705 11.59 5.39 -8.83
N ASP A 706 10.71 4.39 -8.87
CA ASP A 706 10.39 3.65 -10.08
C ASP A 706 8.90 3.46 -10.25
N GLN A 707 8.37 3.77 -11.44
CA GLN A 707 6.93 3.71 -11.73
C GLN A 707 6.60 2.91 -13.00
N GLN A 708 7.54 2.11 -13.51
CA GLN A 708 7.34 1.17 -14.64
C GLN A 708 6.74 1.79 -15.92
N ASN A 709 7.19 2.99 -16.30
CA ASN A 709 6.87 3.77 -17.50
C ASN A 709 5.45 4.29 -17.52
N ASN A 710 4.89 4.51 -16.33
CA ASN A 710 3.56 5.08 -16.20
C ASN A 710 3.63 6.58 -15.86
N SER A 711 3.51 7.40 -16.89
CA SER A 711 3.55 8.87 -16.83
C SER A 711 2.32 9.54 -16.20
N ASN A 712 1.27 8.78 -15.90
CA ASN A 712 0.05 9.29 -15.26
C ASN A 712 -0.01 8.93 -13.76
N GLY A 713 1.09 8.43 -13.19
CA GLY A 713 1.19 8.16 -11.75
C GLY A 713 1.29 9.41 -10.89
N HIS A 714 0.82 9.30 -9.66
CA HIS A 714 1.07 10.30 -8.63
C HIS A 714 2.55 10.25 -8.16
N SER A 715 2.94 11.12 -7.23
CA SER A 715 4.33 11.17 -6.74
C SER A 715 4.61 10.22 -5.57
N SER A 716 5.86 9.77 -5.47
CA SER A 716 6.47 9.39 -4.20
C SER A 716 6.66 10.61 -3.32
N GLY A 717 6.59 10.45 -2.01
CA GLY A 717 6.74 11.55 -1.06
C GLY A 717 7.82 11.28 -0.02
N LEU A 718 8.70 12.25 0.17
CA LEU A 718 9.50 12.36 1.38
C LEU A 718 8.84 13.40 2.29
N PRO A 719 8.36 13.03 3.50
CA PRO A 719 7.82 13.98 4.47
C PRO A 719 8.84 15.07 4.85
N GLU A 720 8.42 16.06 5.64
CA GLU A 720 9.32 17.13 6.05
C GLU A 720 10.54 16.60 6.82
N GLY A 721 11.76 16.92 6.35
CA GLY A 721 12.98 16.42 6.96
C GLY A 721 14.28 16.75 6.20
N GLU A 722 15.40 16.35 6.80
CA GLU A 722 16.75 16.47 6.24
C GLU A 722 17.13 15.18 5.53
N TYR A 723 17.49 15.28 4.26
CA TYR A 723 17.82 14.16 3.41
C TYR A 723 19.20 14.31 2.79
N THR A 724 19.98 13.24 2.81
CA THR A 724 21.28 13.17 2.16
C THR A 724 21.30 11.91 1.33
N PHE A 725 21.63 12.02 0.05
CA PHE A 725 21.74 10.88 -0.84
C PHE A 725 23.03 10.95 -1.64
N ALA A 726 23.68 9.81 -1.84
CA ALA A 726 24.75 9.69 -2.82
C ALA A 726 24.18 9.89 -4.23
N ALA A 727 22.99 9.32 -4.49
CA ALA A 727 22.23 9.61 -5.70
C ALA A 727 20.72 9.43 -5.52
N ILE A 728 19.93 10.23 -6.23
CA ILE A 728 18.50 10.03 -6.48
C ILE A 728 18.33 9.53 -7.90
N ASN A 729 17.85 8.30 -8.07
CA ASN A 729 17.63 7.65 -9.35
C ASN A 729 16.13 7.61 -9.64
N LEU A 730 15.69 8.42 -10.59
CA LEU A 730 14.30 8.49 -11.05
C LEU A 730 14.19 7.67 -12.33
N THR A 731 13.46 6.56 -12.29
CA THR A 731 13.40 5.62 -13.42
C THR A 731 11.97 5.28 -13.79
N ARG A 732 11.75 5.01 -15.08
CA ARG A 732 10.49 4.59 -15.69
C ARG A 732 9.30 5.39 -15.14
N ALA A 733 9.34 6.71 -15.33
CA ALA A 733 8.37 7.73 -14.91
C ALA A 733 8.24 7.91 -13.38
N GLY A 734 9.30 7.61 -12.63
CA GLY A 734 9.37 7.81 -11.19
C GLY A 734 9.29 9.29 -10.80
N ARG A 735 8.21 9.70 -10.13
CA ARG A 735 8.03 11.08 -9.65
C ARG A 735 8.34 11.18 -8.16
N LEU A 736 9.13 12.17 -7.76
CA LEU A 736 9.48 12.41 -6.36
C LEU A 736 9.07 13.81 -5.91
N SER A 737 8.46 13.90 -4.74
CA SER A 737 8.15 15.16 -4.07
C SER A 737 8.73 15.18 -2.66
N VAL A 738 9.60 16.14 -2.37
CA VAL A 738 10.13 16.39 -1.02
C VAL A 738 9.30 17.48 -0.37
N ILE A 739 8.46 17.08 0.58
CA ILE A 739 7.34 17.86 1.13
C ILE A 739 7.83 18.74 2.28
N GLY A 740 7.25 19.92 2.43
CA GLY A 740 7.53 20.82 3.57
C GLY A 740 8.62 21.84 3.26
N GLN A 741 8.44 23.06 3.77
CA GLN A 741 9.35 24.19 3.52
C GLN A 741 10.67 24.03 4.28
N ASN A 742 10.65 23.33 5.43
CA ASN A 742 11.86 23.07 6.22
C ASN A 742 12.63 21.83 5.75
N SER A 743 12.22 21.20 4.64
CA SER A 743 12.97 20.07 4.10
C SER A 743 14.28 20.53 3.50
N VAL A 744 15.30 19.70 3.60
CA VAL A 744 16.60 19.92 2.97
C VAL A 744 17.02 18.64 2.26
N VAL A 745 17.50 18.77 1.04
CA VAL A 745 18.06 17.67 0.25
C VAL A 745 19.49 18.00 -0.08
N ASN A 746 20.43 17.17 0.36
CA ASN A 746 21.86 17.30 0.12
C ASN A 746 22.31 16.27 -0.91
N ILE A 747 22.86 16.75 -2.03
CA ILE A 747 23.45 15.94 -3.10
C ILE A 747 24.86 16.46 -3.36
N ALA A 748 25.86 15.60 -3.16
CA ALA A 748 27.27 16.00 -3.24
C ALA A 748 27.89 15.83 -4.63
N ASP A 749 27.39 14.88 -5.45
CA ASP A 749 27.92 14.61 -6.78
C ASP A 749 27.12 15.36 -7.84
N SER A 750 27.80 16.00 -8.78
CA SER A 750 27.28 16.61 -10.02
C SER A 750 26.28 15.74 -10.80
N ASN A 751 26.42 14.40 -10.72
CA ASN A 751 25.51 13.41 -11.31
C ASN A 751 24.65 12.69 -10.26
N GLY A 752 24.53 13.24 -9.07
CA GLY A 752 23.79 12.66 -7.94
C GLY A 752 22.27 12.72 -8.09
N ILE A 753 21.75 13.25 -9.19
CA ILE A 753 20.35 13.06 -9.59
C ILE A 753 20.36 12.55 -11.02
N THR A 754 19.74 11.41 -11.25
CA THR A 754 19.65 10.78 -12.57
C THR A 754 18.20 10.53 -12.93
N GLY A 755 17.89 10.77 -14.19
CA GLY A 755 16.60 10.45 -14.79
C GLY A 755 16.74 9.52 -16.00
N ASP A 756 15.66 9.40 -16.78
CA ASP A 756 15.68 8.62 -18.01
C ASP A 756 14.76 9.22 -19.10
N ALA A 757 14.61 8.53 -20.23
CA ALA A 757 13.84 9.01 -21.37
C ALA A 757 12.32 9.11 -21.13
N SER A 758 11.83 8.78 -19.94
CA SER A 758 10.43 8.93 -19.56
C SER A 758 10.10 10.27 -18.91
N TYR A 759 11.10 11.15 -18.72
CA TYR A 759 10.96 12.49 -18.15
C TYR A 759 10.32 12.49 -16.75
N PRO A 760 10.90 11.79 -15.75
CA PRO A 760 10.48 11.87 -14.36
C PRO A 760 10.57 13.29 -13.78
N ASP A 761 9.72 13.56 -12.79
CA ASP A 761 9.69 14.84 -12.07
C ASP A 761 10.34 14.74 -10.68
N LEU A 762 11.18 15.72 -10.34
CA LEU A 762 11.67 15.96 -8.99
C LEU A 762 11.18 17.32 -8.51
N THR A 763 10.31 17.33 -7.51
CA THR A 763 9.83 18.55 -6.87
C THR A 763 10.36 18.67 -5.44
N ILE A 764 10.99 19.79 -5.11
CA ILE A 764 11.52 20.08 -3.78
C ILE A 764 10.82 21.34 -3.27
N TYR A 765 10.00 21.19 -2.22
CA TYR A 765 9.32 22.32 -1.59
C TYR A 765 10.20 23.05 -0.57
N GLY A 766 11.29 22.44 -0.12
CA GLY A 766 12.26 23.03 0.80
C GLY A 766 13.53 23.51 0.08
N THR A 767 14.70 23.18 0.63
CA THR A 767 16.01 23.54 0.11
C THR A 767 16.66 22.36 -0.63
N LEU A 768 17.15 22.59 -1.85
CA LEU A 768 18.09 21.69 -2.53
C LEU A 768 19.50 22.26 -2.37
N ASN A 769 20.35 21.55 -1.63
CA ASN A 769 21.79 21.74 -1.60
C ASN A 769 22.42 20.79 -2.63
N GLY A 770 22.62 21.32 -3.84
CA GLY A 770 23.11 20.57 -4.97
C GLY A 770 24.63 20.71 -5.19
N PRO A 771 25.18 19.84 -6.04
CA PRO A 771 26.56 19.93 -6.49
C PRO A 771 26.77 21.15 -7.39
N ASP A 772 28.04 21.49 -7.59
CA ASP A 772 28.47 22.51 -8.55
C ASP A 772 29.60 21.92 -9.43
N PRO A 773 29.40 21.78 -10.76
CA PRO A 773 28.19 22.06 -11.54
C PRO A 773 27.02 21.11 -11.25
N LEU A 774 25.77 21.59 -11.44
CA LEU A 774 24.54 20.80 -11.44
C LEU A 774 24.13 20.41 -12.87
N TYR A 775 24.06 19.10 -13.14
CA TYR A 775 23.56 18.57 -14.42
C TYR A 775 22.12 18.09 -14.31
N ILE A 776 21.26 18.52 -15.23
CA ILE A 776 19.85 18.12 -15.32
C ILE A 776 19.63 17.32 -16.60
N ASN A 777 19.65 16.00 -16.48
CA ASN A 777 19.60 15.05 -17.59
C ASN A 777 18.58 13.94 -17.38
N GLY A 778 17.58 13.89 -18.25
CA GLY A 778 16.54 12.85 -18.20
C GLY A 778 15.49 13.08 -17.11
N TYR A 779 15.41 14.26 -16.50
CA TYR A 779 14.39 14.59 -15.50
C TYR A 779 14.04 16.08 -15.51
N ASP A 780 12.87 16.40 -14.96
CA ASP A 780 12.39 17.76 -14.76
C ASP A 780 12.54 18.17 -13.29
N LEU A 781 13.38 19.18 -13.04
CA LEU A 781 13.66 19.73 -11.71
C LEU A 781 12.75 20.92 -11.40
N ASN A 782 12.00 20.81 -10.31
CA ASN A 782 11.12 21.85 -9.78
C ASN A 782 11.54 22.21 -8.35
N VAL A 783 12.20 23.36 -8.17
CA VAL A 783 12.58 23.85 -6.84
C VAL A 783 11.62 24.96 -6.42
N ALA A 784 10.63 24.59 -5.62
CA ALA A 784 9.61 25.49 -5.06
C ALA A 784 10.05 26.15 -3.72
N GLY A 785 11.33 26.07 -3.39
CA GLY A 785 11.95 26.71 -2.23
C GLY A 785 13.32 27.31 -2.57
N VAL A 786 14.39 26.86 -1.90
CA VAL A 786 15.76 27.37 -2.09
C VAL A 786 16.55 26.42 -2.98
N LEU A 787 17.25 26.96 -3.97
CA LEU A 787 18.31 26.26 -4.70
C LEU A 787 19.66 26.82 -4.23
N SER A 788 20.47 26.00 -3.58
CA SER A 788 21.82 26.32 -3.14
C SER A 788 22.80 25.36 -3.81
N LEU A 789 23.80 25.87 -4.51
CA LEU A 789 24.80 25.08 -5.21
C LEU A 789 26.18 25.50 -4.72
N GLY A 790 27.06 24.53 -4.41
CA GLY A 790 28.43 24.80 -3.95
C GLY A 790 28.54 25.58 -2.63
N ASP A 791 29.66 26.29 -2.46
CA ASP A 791 29.95 27.15 -1.29
C ASP A 791 29.33 28.56 -1.41
N SER A 792 28.98 28.98 -2.64
CA SER A 792 28.32 30.25 -3.00
C SER A 792 27.49 30.06 -4.26
N THR A 793 26.23 30.52 -4.25
CA THR A 793 25.37 30.49 -5.46
C THR A 793 25.92 31.37 -6.59
N GLU A 794 26.71 32.40 -6.24
CA GLU A 794 27.33 33.33 -7.19
C GLU A 794 28.34 32.64 -8.13
N ASP A 795 28.96 31.53 -7.71
CA ASP A 795 29.97 30.81 -8.50
C ASP A 795 29.41 29.55 -9.19
N ALA A 796 28.10 29.30 -9.10
CA ALA A 796 27.53 28.00 -9.42
C ALA A 796 27.19 27.80 -10.90
N ASP A 797 27.48 26.61 -11.42
CA ASP A 797 27.27 26.24 -12.82
C ASP A 797 26.06 25.30 -12.99
N ILE A 798 25.23 25.55 -14.01
CA ILE A 798 24.06 24.72 -14.34
C ILE A 798 24.08 24.31 -15.81
N VAL A 799 23.89 23.01 -16.06
CA VAL A 799 23.76 22.44 -17.41
C VAL A 799 22.44 21.68 -17.54
N ILE A 800 21.62 22.07 -18.52
CA ILE A 800 20.29 21.50 -18.74
C ILE A 800 20.25 20.77 -20.09
N GLY A 801 20.00 19.46 -20.04
CA GLY A 801 19.66 18.64 -21.19
C GLY A 801 20.78 18.37 -22.19
N ASP A 802 22.03 18.19 -21.71
CA ASP A 802 23.22 17.99 -22.54
C ASP A 802 23.43 16.53 -22.99
N VAL A 803 23.04 15.55 -22.16
CA VAL A 803 23.12 14.11 -22.49
C VAL A 803 21.76 13.54 -22.83
N LEU A 804 20.76 13.80 -21.97
CA LEU A 804 19.37 13.41 -22.17
C LEU A 804 18.51 14.65 -22.04
N PRO A 805 17.34 14.72 -22.71
CA PRO A 805 16.41 15.81 -22.51
C PRO A 805 16.14 16.08 -21.02
N GLY A 806 16.19 17.34 -20.60
CA GLY A 806 16.06 17.74 -19.21
C GLY A 806 15.36 19.08 -19.08
N GLY A 807 14.63 19.25 -17.98
CA GLY A 807 13.85 20.44 -17.71
C GLY A 807 14.14 21.05 -16.35
N MET A 808 14.08 22.37 -16.25
CA MET A 808 14.17 23.07 -14.98
C MET A 808 13.10 24.15 -14.90
N VAL A 809 12.46 24.31 -13.74
CA VAL A 809 11.53 25.41 -13.48
C VAL A 809 12.05 26.27 -12.34
N LEU A 810 12.20 27.56 -12.62
CA LEU A 810 12.46 28.61 -11.63
C LEU A 810 11.22 29.47 -11.45
N TYR A 811 10.96 29.85 -10.21
CA TYR A 811 9.72 30.52 -9.81
C TYR A 811 10.00 31.95 -9.36
N GLY A 812 9.27 32.93 -9.91
CA GLY A 812 9.37 34.34 -9.53
C GLY A 812 8.98 34.60 -8.07
N ASN A 813 8.34 33.64 -7.41
CA ASN A 813 8.03 33.67 -5.99
C ASN A 813 8.01 32.25 -5.39
N THR A 814 8.91 32.01 -4.45
CA THR A 814 8.87 30.87 -3.53
C THR A 814 8.70 31.38 -2.09
N TRP A 815 8.63 30.50 -1.10
CA TRP A 815 8.60 30.92 0.31
C TRP A 815 9.93 31.58 0.76
N SER A 816 11.02 31.35 0.03
CA SER A 816 12.36 31.87 0.31
C SER A 816 12.83 32.95 -0.65
N ASN A 817 12.30 32.99 -1.88
CA ASN A 817 12.61 34.00 -2.89
C ASN A 817 11.36 34.81 -3.23
N ASN A 818 11.30 36.06 -2.76
CA ASN A 818 10.21 36.99 -3.06
C ASN A 818 10.64 38.15 -3.99
N THR A 819 11.84 38.06 -4.58
CA THR A 819 12.34 39.04 -5.55
C THR A 819 12.22 38.51 -6.98
N GLY A 820 12.15 37.17 -7.13
CA GLY A 820 12.20 36.50 -8.42
C GLY A 820 13.57 36.55 -9.08
N GLU A 821 14.61 36.89 -8.31
CA GLU A 821 15.99 36.95 -8.79
C GLU A 821 16.75 35.67 -8.44
N TYR A 822 17.52 35.16 -9.39
CA TYR A 822 18.45 34.04 -9.22
C TYR A 822 19.82 34.45 -9.75
N GLU A 823 20.88 33.95 -9.12
CA GLU A 823 22.27 34.28 -9.44
C GLU A 823 23.07 32.98 -9.58
N PHE A 824 23.79 32.85 -10.68
CA PHE A 824 24.65 31.71 -11.06
C PHE A 824 25.88 32.23 -11.82
N SER A 825 26.96 31.46 -11.95
CA SER A 825 28.09 31.85 -12.81
C SER A 825 27.79 31.49 -14.27
N ASP A 826 27.88 30.20 -14.64
CA ASP A 826 27.56 29.74 -15.99
C ASP A 826 26.22 28.97 -16.06
N LEU A 827 25.37 29.35 -17.01
CA LEU A 827 24.14 28.61 -17.35
C LEU A 827 24.14 28.16 -18.81
N ARG A 828 24.13 26.85 -19.04
CA ARG A 828 24.02 26.25 -20.37
C ARG A 828 22.72 25.47 -20.55
N VAL A 829 21.89 25.92 -21.50
CA VAL A 829 20.70 25.21 -21.97
C VAL A 829 21.06 24.53 -23.29
N ALA A 830 21.35 23.24 -23.22
CA ALA A 830 21.80 22.45 -24.37
C ALA A 830 20.66 22.17 -25.36
N SER A 831 20.97 21.54 -26.50
CA SER A 831 20.03 21.33 -27.61
C SER A 831 18.71 20.61 -27.26
N SER A 832 18.65 19.88 -26.16
CA SER A 832 17.44 19.23 -25.64
C SER A 832 17.00 19.71 -24.24
N GLY A 833 17.59 20.81 -23.77
CA GLY A 833 17.29 21.43 -22.48
C GLY A 833 16.12 22.42 -22.57
N VAL A 834 15.31 22.44 -21.51
CA VAL A 834 14.22 23.41 -21.34
C VAL A 834 14.34 24.10 -19.98
N LEU A 835 14.56 25.40 -19.98
CA LEU A 835 14.46 26.24 -18.79
C LEU A 835 13.14 27.01 -18.81
N THR A 836 12.30 26.75 -17.82
CA THR A 836 11.01 27.43 -17.64
C THR A 836 11.10 28.46 -16.54
N LEU A 837 10.73 29.70 -16.86
CA LEU A 837 10.76 30.85 -15.96
C LEU A 837 9.33 31.26 -15.63
N SER A 838 8.81 30.74 -14.51
CA SER A 838 7.43 30.97 -14.08
C SER A 838 7.34 32.27 -13.29
N GLY A 839 6.75 33.31 -13.88
CA GLY A 839 6.50 34.58 -13.18
C GLY A 839 5.58 34.41 -11.96
N TYR A 840 5.56 35.44 -11.11
CA TYR A 840 4.67 35.53 -9.97
C TYR A 840 3.55 36.54 -10.23
N ASN A 841 2.35 36.15 -9.84
CA ASN A 841 1.19 37.01 -9.84
C ASN A 841 0.38 36.78 -8.56
N ASP A 842 0.16 37.84 -7.79
CA ASP A 842 -0.50 37.77 -6.48
C ASP A 842 -2.03 37.65 -6.53
N GLY A 843 -2.59 37.72 -7.74
CA GLY A 843 -4.01 37.55 -8.00
C GLY A 843 -4.86 38.79 -7.76
N ASP A 844 -4.21 39.94 -7.56
CA ASP A 844 -4.89 41.20 -7.35
C ASP A 844 -5.47 41.79 -8.66
N THR A 845 -6.01 43.00 -8.56
CA THR A 845 -6.61 43.71 -9.72
C THR A 845 -5.98 45.07 -9.99
N ASP A 846 -5.00 45.49 -9.18
CA ASP A 846 -4.33 46.78 -9.36
C ASP A 846 -3.07 46.64 -10.23
N TYR A 847 -2.52 45.42 -10.35
CA TYR A 847 -1.46 45.03 -11.27
C TYR A 847 -0.21 45.94 -11.21
N SER A 848 -0.04 46.63 -10.08
CA SER A 848 0.92 47.72 -9.91
C SER A 848 1.88 47.50 -8.75
N ASP A 849 1.58 46.57 -7.85
CA ASP A 849 2.50 46.01 -6.88
C ASP A 849 2.61 44.47 -7.02
N GLY A 850 3.73 43.88 -6.57
CA GLY A 850 3.87 42.41 -6.46
C GLY A 850 4.18 41.61 -7.74
N ASP A 851 3.50 41.86 -8.86
CA ASP A 851 3.56 41.09 -10.11
C ASP A 851 4.91 41.20 -10.83
N ARG A 852 5.57 40.06 -11.11
CA ARG A 852 6.93 40.06 -11.68
C ARG A 852 7.29 38.79 -12.46
N GLY A 853 8.26 38.94 -13.36
CA GLY A 853 8.92 37.83 -14.04
C GLY A 853 9.99 37.14 -13.19
N VAL A 854 10.86 36.40 -13.86
CA VAL A 854 12.11 35.87 -13.28
C VAL A 854 13.29 36.66 -13.85
N THR A 855 14.19 37.08 -12.96
CA THR A 855 15.47 37.70 -13.30
C THR A 855 16.59 36.69 -13.06
N LEU A 856 17.44 36.47 -14.07
CA LEU A 856 18.67 35.71 -13.93
C LEU A 856 19.87 36.65 -14.00
N ARG A 857 20.76 36.60 -13.01
CA ARG A 857 22.07 37.26 -13.00
C ARG A 857 23.13 36.20 -13.24
N LEU A 858 23.92 36.35 -14.29
CA LEU A 858 24.87 35.34 -14.76
C LEU A 858 26.19 35.98 -15.18
N ASP A 859 27.29 35.25 -15.09
CA ASP A 859 28.54 35.63 -15.77
C ASP A 859 28.45 35.25 -17.26
N ARG A 860 27.92 34.06 -17.54
CA ARG A 860 27.75 33.55 -18.90
C ARG A 860 26.46 32.77 -19.06
N MET A 861 25.82 32.95 -20.22
CA MET A 861 24.69 32.13 -20.63
C MET A 861 24.86 31.61 -22.06
N GLU A 862 24.69 30.31 -22.23
CA GLU A 862 24.67 29.67 -23.56
C GLU A 862 23.34 28.93 -23.78
N VAL A 863 22.63 29.27 -24.85
CA VAL A 863 21.44 28.54 -25.31
C VAL A 863 21.77 27.91 -26.64
N GLU A 864 21.93 26.60 -26.70
CA GLU A 864 22.31 25.91 -27.93
C GLU A 864 21.16 25.81 -28.93
N ALA A 865 21.47 25.47 -30.18
CA ALA A 865 20.46 25.20 -31.19
C ALA A 865 19.55 24.04 -30.75
N GLY A 866 18.26 24.34 -30.55
CA GLY A 866 17.25 23.41 -30.02
C GLY A 866 16.90 23.65 -28.54
N GLY A 867 17.80 24.27 -27.78
CA GLY A 867 17.56 24.67 -26.39
C GLY A 867 16.48 25.75 -26.29
N LEU A 868 15.68 25.68 -25.22
CA LEU A 868 14.54 26.57 -25.00
C LEU A 868 14.58 27.18 -23.60
N VAL A 869 14.60 28.51 -23.55
CA VAL A 869 14.31 29.29 -22.34
C VAL A 869 12.93 29.91 -22.52
N THR A 870 11.97 29.62 -21.65
CA THR A 870 10.57 30.00 -21.88
C THR A 870 9.86 30.49 -20.63
N ALA A 871 9.08 31.56 -20.81
CA ALA A 871 8.01 32.00 -19.93
C ALA A 871 6.66 32.00 -20.70
N SER A 872 6.57 31.26 -21.80
CA SER A 872 5.39 31.28 -22.67
C SER A 872 4.15 30.76 -21.94
N GLY A 873 3.04 31.51 -22.00
CA GLY A 873 1.81 31.19 -21.30
C GLY A 873 1.84 31.35 -19.77
N LEU A 874 2.95 31.86 -19.21
CA LEU A 874 3.17 32.04 -17.77
C LEU A 874 3.03 33.50 -17.31
N GLY A 875 2.24 34.30 -18.04
CA GLY A 875 1.86 35.66 -17.68
C GLY A 875 0.57 35.71 -16.86
N TYR A 876 -0.21 36.78 -17.00
CA TYR A 876 -1.53 36.85 -16.37
C TYR A 876 -2.43 35.71 -16.87
N GLY A 877 -3.13 35.06 -15.94
CA GLY A 877 -4.14 34.04 -16.26
C GLY A 877 -5.31 34.59 -17.07
N ALA A 878 -6.22 33.70 -17.49
CA ALA A 878 -7.43 34.10 -18.20
C ALA A 878 -8.24 35.15 -17.40
N ASP A 879 -8.84 36.09 -18.12
CA ASP A 879 -9.60 37.22 -17.59
C ASP A 879 -8.80 38.20 -16.70
N ARG A 880 -7.47 38.20 -16.77
CA ARG A 880 -6.60 39.04 -15.92
C ARG A 880 -5.55 39.85 -16.69
N GLY A 881 -5.08 40.91 -16.04
CA GLY A 881 -3.96 41.75 -16.46
C GLY A 881 -4.37 43.17 -16.90
N PRO A 882 -3.44 44.14 -16.91
CA PRO A 882 -3.74 45.55 -17.23
C PRO A 882 -4.34 45.79 -18.61
N GLY A 883 -4.02 44.92 -19.57
CA GLY A 883 -4.49 44.98 -20.95
C GLY A 883 -5.75 44.13 -21.21
N TYR A 884 -6.29 43.43 -20.21
CA TYR A 884 -7.52 42.67 -20.37
C TYR A 884 -8.74 43.59 -20.54
N ALA A 885 -9.65 43.19 -21.43
CA ALA A 885 -10.98 43.76 -21.55
C ALA A 885 -12.01 42.63 -21.57
N THR A 886 -13.20 42.86 -21.01
CA THR A 886 -14.25 41.85 -20.87
C THR A 886 -14.59 41.19 -22.21
N ASN A 887 -14.46 39.87 -22.32
CA ASN A 887 -14.63 39.08 -23.56
C ASN A 887 -13.74 39.58 -24.72
N GLY A 888 -12.51 39.97 -24.41
CA GLY A 888 -11.52 40.44 -25.37
C GLY A 888 -10.20 39.67 -25.26
N PRO A 889 -9.35 39.75 -26.30
CA PRO A 889 -8.02 39.16 -26.31
C PRO A 889 -7.08 39.93 -25.36
N GLY A 890 -6.02 39.26 -24.92
CA GLY A 890 -4.95 39.88 -24.16
C GLY A 890 -4.21 40.95 -24.97
N VAL A 891 -3.84 42.04 -24.29
CA VAL A 891 -3.10 43.17 -24.87
C VAL A 891 -1.84 43.45 -24.03
N TYR A 892 -0.67 43.66 -24.64
CA TYR A 892 0.53 44.15 -23.95
C TYR A 892 1.35 45.16 -24.76
N GLY A 893 2.09 44.71 -25.78
CA GLY A 893 3.01 45.55 -26.57
C GLY A 893 2.36 46.24 -27.78
N GLY A 894 1.12 45.90 -28.10
CA GLY A 894 0.30 46.53 -29.15
C GLY A 894 -1.18 46.36 -28.87
N TYR A 895 -2.06 47.04 -29.61
CA TYR A 895 -3.52 46.92 -29.47
C TYR A 895 -4.07 45.70 -30.19
N ALA A 896 -5.07 45.03 -29.60
CA ALA A 896 -5.87 44.01 -30.26
C ALA A 896 -7.33 44.45 -30.41
N SER A 897 -8.01 43.94 -31.45
CA SER A 897 -9.43 44.24 -31.70
C SER A 897 -10.30 43.72 -30.54
N GLY A 898 -10.94 44.63 -29.79
CA GLY A 898 -11.78 44.28 -28.63
C GLY A 898 -11.01 44.13 -27.31
N GLY A 899 -9.69 44.29 -27.30
CA GLY A 899 -8.85 44.23 -26.10
C GLY A 899 -8.70 45.59 -25.39
N GLY A 900 -7.97 45.61 -24.27
CA GLY A 900 -7.66 46.80 -23.49
C GLY A 900 -6.58 47.70 -24.11
N ASN A 901 -5.85 48.45 -23.27
CA ASN A 901 -4.76 49.32 -23.72
C ASN A 901 -3.39 48.64 -23.52
N PRO A 902 -2.42 48.86 -24.43
CA PRO A 902 -1.02 48.53 -24.21
C PRO A 902 -0.47 49.23 -22.96
N TYR A 903 0.52 48.61 -22.32
CA TYR A 903 1.16 49.11 -21.10
C TYR A 903 2.62 48.64 -21.02
N GLY A 904 3.34 49.13 -20.01
CA GLY A 904 4.75 48.84 -19.79
C GLY A 904 5.70 49.68 -20.63
N ASP A 905 6.98 49.62 -20.29
CA ASP A 905 8.06 50.27 -21.03
C ASP A 905 8.60 49.32 -22.11
N PHE A 906 8.85 49.83 -23.31
CA PHE A 906 9.51 49.07 -24.39
C PHE A 906 11.02 49.09 -24.29
N ARG A 907 11.63 50.02 -23.55
CA ARG A 907 13.08 50.03 -23.29
C ARG A 907 13.43 49.02 -22.20
N TYR A 908 12.66 49.03 -21.11
CA TYR A 908 12.84 48.09 -20.00
C TYR A 908 11.57 47.28 -19.74
N PRO A 909 11.24 46.30 -20.61
CA PRO A 909 10.04 45.49 -20.46
C PRO A 909 10.20 44.49 -19.32
N LEU A 910 9.46 44.71 -18.23
CA LEU A 910 9.48 43.86 -17.03
C LEU A 910 8.12 43.21 -16.70
N HIS A 911 7.05 43.66 -17.36
CA HIS A 911 5.69 43.26 -17.00
C HIS A 911 5.26 41.95 -17.66
N LEU A 912 4.43 41.18 -16.97
CA LEU A 912 3.76 40.01 -17.53
C LEU A 912 2.78 40.45 -18.64
N GLY A 913 2.62 39.65 -19.68
CA GLY A 913 1.61 39.83 -20.71
C GLY A 913 0.21 39.50 -20.19
N SER A 914 -0.79 40.30 -20.59
CA SER A 914 -2.18 40.12 -20.14
C SER A 914 -2.83 38.86 -20.73
N GLY A 915 -3.66 38.20 -19.93
CA GLY A 915 -4.52 37.12 -20.40
C GLY A 915 -5.66 37.63 -21.27
N GLY A 916 -6.16 36.76 -22.14
CA GLY A 916 -7.45 36.95 -22.81
C GLY A 916 -8.58 36.34 -21.98
N GLY A 917 -9.80 36.36 -22.49
CA GLY A 917 -10.96 35.74 -21.83
C GLY A 917 -10.85 34.22 -21.59
N THR A 918 -9.93 33.52 -22.26
CA THR A 918 -9.81 32.05 -22.15
C THR A 918 -8.38 31.50 -22.11
N ALA A 919 -7.37 32.35 -22.26
CA ALA A 919 -5.97 31.92 -22.32
C ALA A 919 -5.06 32.90 -21.57
N SER A 920 -3.94 32.39 -21.06
CA SER A 920 -2.93 33.19 -20.35
C SER A 920 -2.04 34.01 -21.29
N GLY A 921 -1.57 35.16 -20.82
CA GLY A 921 -0.52 35.91 -21.50
C GLY A 921 0.86 35.25 -21.33
N GLY A 922 1.86 35.75 -22.05
CA GLY A 922 3.26 35.37 -21.88
C GLY A 922 3.85 35.98 -20.60
N GLY A 923 4.78 35.29 -19.96
CA GLY A 923 5.47 35.75 -18.76
C GLY A 923 6.55 36.81 -19.05
N ALA A 924 7.36 37.13 -18.06
CA ALA A 924 8.45 38.09 -18.19
C ALA A 924 9.80 37.43 -17.85
N ILE A 925 10.77 37.63 -18.74
CA ILE A 925 12.14 37.14 -18.63
C ILE A 925 13.08 38.35 -18.56
N ARG A 926 13.92 38.42 -17.53
CA ARG A 926 15.03 39.37 -17.46
C ARG A 926 16.35 38.60 -17.32
N LEU A 927 17.30 38.88 -18.21
CA LEU A 927 18.64 38.31 -18.19
C LEU A 927 19.63 39.45 -17.95
N ILE A 928 20.43 39.36 -16.91
CA ILE A 928 21.53 40.27 -16.59
C ILE A 928 22.81 39.45 -16.67
N ILE A 929 23.64 39.72 -17.67
CA ILE A 929 24.86 38.96 -17.94
C ILE A 929 26.07 39.88 -17.79
N ASP A 930 26.71 39.85 -16.62
CA ASP A 930 27.79 40.75 -16.21
C ASP A 930 28.72 40.02 -15.24
N ASP A 931 29.97 39.81 -15.66
CA ASP A 931 31.01 39.16 -14.86
C ASP A 931 31.87 40.17 -14.06
N GLY A 932 31.45 41.43 -14.02
CA GLY A 932 32.16 42.54 -13.38
C GLY A 932 33.43 42.97 -14.12
N SER A 933 33.74 42.38 -15.28
CA SER A 933 34.95 42.61 -16.07
C SER A 933 34.68 43.04 -17.52
N SER A 934 33.42 43.33 -17.84
CA SER A 934 32.96 43.70 -19.19
C SER A 934 33.04 42.56 -20.21
N THR A 935 33.08 41.29 -19.77
CA THR A 935 33.09 40.11 -20.64
C THR A 935 31.88 39.18 -20.45
N GLY A 936 30.88 39.61 -19.67
CA GLY A 936 29.65 38.86 -19.47
C GLY A 936 28.94 38.55 -20.80
N THR A 937 28.75 37.27 -21.11
CA THR A 937 28.38 36.83 -22.47
C THR A 937 27.06 36.06 -22.53
N LEU A 938 26.12 36.54 -23.35
CA LEU A 938 24.96 35.76 -23.83
C LEU A 938 25.22 35.22 -25.24
N LEU A 939 25.37 33.91 -25.37
CA LEU A 939 25.39 33.21 -26.66
C LEU A 939 24.06 32.47 -26.91
N ASN A 940 23.14 33.08 -27.65
CA ASN A 940 21.85 32.46 -27.98
C ASN A 940 21.87 31.89 -29.41
N ASN A 941 21.91 30.57 -29.52
CA ASN A 941 21.68 29.79 -30.76
C ASN A 941 20.33 29.04 -30.77
N GLY A 942 19.60 29.03 -29.65
CA GLY A 942 18.30 28.39 -29.48
C GLY A 942 17.14 29.37 -29.50
N THR A 943 16.21 29.24 -28.56
CA THR A 943 15.02 30.10 -28.45
C THR A 943 14.84 30.63 -27.04
N ILE A 944 14.64 31.94 -26.91
CA ILE A 944 14.16 32.61 -25.70
C ILE A 944 12.74 33.11 -25.97
N ALA A 945 11.74 32.64 -25.22
CA ALA A 945 10.33 32.81 -25.55
C ALA A 945 9.46 33.27 -24.39
N ALA A 946 8.66 34.31 -24.59
CA ALA A 946 7.62 34.79 -23.69
C ALA A 946 6.29 34.92 -24.47
N ASN A 947 5.90 33.88 -25.21
CA ASN A 947 4.72 33.93 -26.08
C ASN A 947 3.42 33.82 -25.28
N GLY A 948 2.34 34.44 -25.75
CA GLY A 948 0.99 34.29 -25.20
C GLY A 948 0.35 32.97 -25.62
N SER A 949 -0.52 32.42 -24.75
CA SER A 949 -1.26 31.20 -25.05
C SER A 949 -2.34 31.46 -26.11
N GLY A 950 -2.41 30.57 -27.10
CA GLY A 950 -3.49 30.55 -28.08
C GLY A 950 -4.78 29.91 -27.55
N THR A 951 -5.82 29.90 -28.36
CA THR A 951 -7.09 29.23 -28.07
C THR A 951 -7.49 28.25 -29.17
N ASP A 952 -8.01 27.09 -28.78
CA ASP A 952 -8.54 26.08 -29.70
C ASP A 952 -10.08 26.08 -29.75
N GLY A 953 -10.65 25.58 -30.85
CA GLY A 953 -12.10 25.37 -30.95
C GLY A 953 -12.91 26.68 -30.98
N ASN A 954 -13.93 26.82 -30.14
CA ASN A 954 -14.82 28.00 -30.10
C ASN A 954 -14.36 29.08 -29.10
N ALA A 955 -13.22 28.90 -28.43
CA ALA A 955 -12.67 29.90 -27.52
C ALA A 955 -12.09 31.09 -28.32
N LEU A 956 -12.55 32.30 -28.02
CA LEU A 956 -12.38 33.47 -28.90
C LEU A 956 -11.24 34.40 -28.51
N ASP A 957 -10.70 34.25 -27.29
CA ASP A 957 -9.92 35.31 -26.63
C ASP A 957 -8.57 34.78 -26.11
N PRO A 958 -7.53 34.78 -26.98
CA PRO A 958 -6.16 34.37 -26.64
C PRO A 958 -5.37 35.43 -25.86
N GLY A 959 -4.26 35.05 -25.22
CA GLY A 959 -3.42 35.95 -24.40
C GLY A 959 -2.38 36.74 -25.20
N ALA A 960 -1.89 37.84 -24.64
CA ALA A 960 -0.81 38.65 -25.25
C ALA A 960 0.57 38.02 -25.07
N GLY A 961 1.53 38.37 -25.93
CA GLY A 961 2.94 38.13 -25.67
C GLY A 961 3.41 38.86 -24.40
N GLY A 962 4.47 38.36 -23.78
CA GLY A 962 5.05 38.87 -22.55
C GLY A 962 6.29 39.74 -22.76
N SER A 963 7.21 39.73 -21.79
CA SER A 963 8.42 40.55 -21.80
C SER A 963 9.69 39.72 -21.90
N ILE A 964 10.65 40.19 -22.71
CA ILE A 964 12.04 39.71 -22.70
C ILE A 964 12.95 40.93 -22.59
N LEU A 965 13.73 41.01 -21.52
CA LEU A 965 14.77 42.02 -21.33
C LEU A 965 16.12 41.31 -21.18
N VAL A 966 17.09 41.70 -22.01
CA VAL A 966 18.48 41.27 -21.92
C VAL A 966 19.35 42.47 -21.64
N GLU A 967 20.17 42.40 -20.61
CA GLU A 967 21.21 43.36 -20.24
C GLU A 967 22.52 42.57 -20.17
N ALA A 968 23.44 42.74 -21.11
CA ALA A 968 24.64 41.90 -21.19
C ALA A 968 25.85 42.64 -21.75
N ASP A 969 27.07 42.37 -21.29
CA ASP A 969 28.25 43.00 -21.92
C ASP A 969 28.39 42.62 -23.39
N ILE A 970 28.30 41.33 -23.70
CA ILE A 970 28.43 40.79 -25.05
C ILE A 970 27.19 39.94 -25.37
N VAL A 971 26.53 40.24 -26.49
CA VAL A 971 25.45 39.37 -27.02
C VAL A 971 25.82 38.86 -28.40
N GLY A 972 25.59 37.57 -28.64
CA GLY A 972 25.77 36.97 -29.97
C GLY A 972 24.97 35.69 -30.20
N GLY A 973 25.16 35.10 -31.37
CA GLY A 973 24.56 33.84 -31.78
C GLY A 973 23.51 33.95 -32.89
N SER A 974 22.87 32.82 -33.18
CA SER A 974 21.93 32.66 -34.31
C SER A 974 20.49 32.29 -33.90
N GLY A 975 20.21 32.32 -32.60
CA GLY A 975 18.94 31.96 -31.99
C GLY A 975 17.86 33.02 -32.14
N SER A 976 16.68 32.75 -31.59
CA SER A 976 15.50 33.62 -31.68
C SER A 976 15.03 34.13 -30.33
N TYR A 977 14.43 35.32 -30.35
CA TYR A 977 13.76 35.96 -29.21
C TYR A 977 12.30 36.19 -29.61
N THR A 978 11.36 35.58 -28.90
CA THR A 978 9.95 35.57 -29.29
C THR A 978 9.02 36.01 -28.17
N ALA A 979 8.16 36.99 -28.43
CA ALA A 979 7.13 37.47 -27.52
C ALA A 979 5.83 37.66 -28.33
N ILE A 980 5.37 36.59 -28.96
CA ILE A 980 4.27 36.59 -29.92
C ILE A 980 2.93 36.49 -29.17
N GLY A 981 1.93 37.22 -29.64
CA GLY A 981 0.56 37.07 -29.12
C GLY A 981 -0.07 35.73 -29.47
N GLY A 982 -0.94 35.22 -28.60
CA GLY A 982 -1.66 33.97 -28.82
C GLY A 982 -2.59 34.03 -30.03
N SER A 983 -2.64 32.93 -30.80
CA SER A 983 -3.55 32.78 -31.94
C SER A 983 -4.97 32.42 -31.49
N GLY A 984 -5.99 32.94 -32.17
CA GLY A 984 -7.40 32.72 -31.83
C GLY A 984 -8.07 31.59 -32.61
N GLY A 985 -9.05 30.92 -31.98
CA GLY A 985 -9.89 29.85 -32.54
C GLY A 985 -11.01 30.31 -33.51
N ASN A 986 -12.06 29.48 -33.68
CA ASN A 986 -13.17 29.66 -34.64
C ASN A 986 -13.93 30.97 -34.41
N GLY A 987 -13.58 32.00 -35.20
CA GLY A 987 -14.21 33.32 -35.14
C GLY A 987 -13.58 34.30 -34.14
N GLY A 988 -12.49 33.90 -33.49
CA GLY A 988 -11.82 34.66 -32.43
C GLY A 988 -10.96 35.83 -32.92
N THR A 989 -10.74 36.75 -31.98
CA THR A 989 -9.74 37.82 -32.09
C THR A 989 -8.34 37.23 -31.83
N ALA A 990 -7.29 38.04 -31.83
CA ALA A 990 -5.93 37.56 -31.56
C ALA A 990 -5.21 38.45 -30.55
N GLY A 991 -4.38 37.82 -29.72
CA GLY A 991 -3.62 38.51 -28.68
C GLY A 991 -2.57 39.40 -29.31
N SER A 992 -2.27 40.55 -28.70
CA SER A 992 -1.21 41.40 -29.23
C SER A 992 0.18 40.88 -28.90
N GLY A 993 1.18 41.35 -29.67
CA GLY A 993 2.58 41.04 -29.41
C GLY A 993 3.07 41.64 -28.10
N GLY A 994 4.17 41.10 -27.59
CA GLY A 994 4.81 41.51 -26.36
C GLY A 994 5.91 42.56 -26.57
N ARG A 995 6.87 42.62 -25.65
CA ARG A 995 7.99 43.57 -25.72
C ARG A 995 9.32 42.84 -25.55
N ILE A 996 10.27 43.14 -26.42
CA ILE A 996 11.63 42.58 -26.37
C ILE A 996 12.62 43.74 -26.32
N ALA A 997 13.56 43.73 -25.38
CA ALA A 997 14.63 44.70 -25.30
C ALA A 997 15.99 44.01 -25.10
N VAL A 998 17.02 44.52 -25.76
CA VAL A 998 18.41 44.09 -25.60
C VAL A 998 19.29 45.31 -25.39
N HIS A 999 19.88 45.44 -24.21
CA HIS A 999 20.93 46.39 -23.90
C HIS A 999 22.26 45.65 -23.84
N THR A 1000 23.20 46.03 -24.69
CA THR A 1000 24.52 45.40 -24.71
C THR A 1000 25.66 46.37 -24.92
N ASN A 1001 26.85 46.09 -24.40
CA ASN A 1001 28.04 46.88 -24.69
C ASN A 1001 28.58 46.55 -26.08
N PHE A 1002 28.62 45.26 -26.45
CA PHE A 1002 29.18 44.76 -27.70
C PHE A 1002 28.25 43.75 -28.39
N ASN A 1003 27.98 43.98 -29.68
CA ASN A 1003 27.28 43.02 -30.52
C ASN A 1003 28.28 42.05 -31.17
N GLY A 1004 28.44 40.88 -30.57
CA GLY A 1004 29.45 39.88 -30.94
C GLY A 1004 30.86 40.21 -30.46
N ASP A 1005 31.74 39.21 -30.56
CA ASP A 1005 33.15 39.32 -30.22
C ASP A 1005 33.94 38.40 -31.16
N SER A 1006 34.56 39.01 -32.17
CA SER A 1006 35.32 38.27 -33.18
C SER A 1006 36.57 37.60 -32.63
N ASP A 1007 37.15 38.14 -31.55
CA ASP A 1007 38.39 37.65 -30.97
C ASP A 1007 38.13 36.36 -30.17
N ASN A 1008 36.94 36.24 -29.59
CA ASN A 1008 36.45 35.04 -28.88
C ASN A 1008 35.48 34.18 -29.72
N GLY A 1009 35.35 34.44 -31.03
CA GLY A 1009 34.58 33.60 -31.96
C GLY A 1009 33.06 33.70 -31.81
N ILE A 1010 32.55 34.75 -31.17
CA ILE A 1010 31.12 35.00 -30.97
C ILE A 1010 30.59 35.80 -32.16
N ALA A 1011 29.71 35.19 -32.95
CA ALA A 1011 29.10 35.87 -34.09
C ALA A 1011 28.08 36.94 -33.61
N PRO A 1012 28.05 38.14 -34.24
CA PRO A 1012 27.11 39.19 -33.89
C PRO A 1012 25.66 38.79 -34.23
N LEU A 1013 24.71 39.35 -33.48
CA LEU A 1013 23.30 39.30 -33.83
C LEU A 1013 23.02 40.07 -35.12
N ASP A 1014 22.09 39.58 -35.93
CA ASP A 1014 21.57 40.32 -37.08
C ASP A 1014 20.59 41.42 -36.62
N LEU A 1015 21.17 42.57 -36.26
CA LEU A 1015 20.45 43.78 -35.88
C LEU A 1015 20.00 44.61 -37.08
N VAL A 1016 20.39 44.24 -38.31
CA VAL A 1016 20.01 44.99 -39.52
C VAL A 1016 18.62 44.59 -39.99
N THR A 1017 18.34 43.28 -40.03
CA THR A 1017 17.03 42.79 -40.48
C THR A 1017 16.06 42.49 -39.34
N PHE A 1018 16.56 42.45 -38.09
CA PHE A 1018 15.84 42.00 -36.90
C PHE A 1018 15.23 40.60 -37.06
N SER A 1019 15.76 39.78 -37.97
CA SER A 1019 15.20 38.45 -38.31
C SER A 1019 15.17 37.48 -37.12
N ARG A 1020 15.92 37.77 -36.06
CA ARG A 1020 15.99 36.99 -34.82
C ARG A 1020 14.93 37.38 -33.79
N PHE A 1021 14.28 38.53 -33.94
CA PHE A 1021 13.31 39.06 -32.99
C PHE A 1021 11.90 38.97 -33.55
N ASN A 1022 10.97 38.43 -32.76
CA ASN A 1022 9.57 38.34 -33.15
C ASN A 1022 8.63 38.68 -32.00
N ALA A 1023 8.16 39.92 -31.99
CA ALA A 1023 7.11 40.40 -31.09
C ALA A 1023 5.78 40.62 -31.83
N ALA A 1024 5.46 39.81 -32.85
CA ALA A 1024 4.22 40.00 -33.62
C ALA A 1024 2.96 39.69 -32.81
N GLY A 1025 1.83 40.27 -33.23
CA GLY A 1025 0.52 39.85 -32.74
C GLY A 1025 0.15 38.46 -33.24
N GLY A 1026 -0.75 37.81 -32.52
CA GLY A 1026 -1.27 36.50 -32.90
C GLY A 1026 -2.11 36.53 -34.17
N ARG A 1027 -2.35 35.34 -34.72
CA ARG A 1027 -3.19 35.12 -35.90
C ARG A 1027 -4.62 34.78 -35.54
N GLY A 1028 -5.59 35.53 -36.08
CA GLY A 1028 -7.00 35.11 -36.12
C GLY A 1028 -7.28 34.16 -37.29
N GLN A 1029 -8.14 33.16 -37.09
CA GLN A 1029 -8.37 32.06 -38.06
C GLN A 1029 -8.88 32.51 -39.45
N TYR A 1030 -9.72 33.54 -39.53
CA TYR A 1030 -10.24 34.07 -40.81
C TYR A 1030 -9.35 35.14 -41.46
N GLY A 1031 -8.12 35.34 -40.94
CA GLY A 1031 -7.16 36.33 -41.47
C GLY A 1031 -7.65 37.78 -41.42
N SER A 1032 -8.75 38.06 -40.72
CA SER A 1032 -9.45 39.36 -40.72
C SER A 1032 -9.28 40.17 -39.43
N PHE A 1033 -8.78 39.57 -38.34
CA PHE A 1033 -8.53 40.22 -37.05
C PHE A 1033 -7.17 39.74 -36.52
N TRP A 1034 -6.15 40.58 -36.65
CA TRP A 1034 -4.81 40.29 -36.17
C TRP A 1034 -4.52 41.08 -34.90
N GLY A 1035 -3.73 40.48 -34.00
CA GLY A 1035 -3.18 41.22 -32.88
C GLY A 1035 -2.26 42.33 -33.39
N GLY A 1036 -2.24 43.46 -32.70
CA GLY A 1036 -1.26 44.51 -32.96
C GLY A 1036 0.16 44.02 -32.67
N PRO A 1037 1.16 44.52 -33.42
CA PRO A 1037 2.54 44.18 -33.15
C PRO A 1037 2.98 44.75 -31.81
N GLY A 1038 3.87 43.99 -31.17
CA GLY A 1038 4.68 44.42 -30.06
C GLY A 1038 5.86 45.30 -30.49
N THR A 1039 6.82 45.44 -29.58
CA THR A 1039 8.01 46.30 -29.77
C THR A 1039 9.29 45.51 -29.57
N VAL A 1040 10.32 45.82 -30.35
CA VAL A 1040 11.69 45.34 -30.17
C VAL A 1040 12.60 46.56 -30.05
N TYR A 1041 13.37 46.67 -28.97
CA TYR A 1041 14.36 47.74 -28.76
C TYR A 1041 15.75 47.14 -28.58
N VAL A 1042 16.76 47.66 -29.29
CA VAL A 1042 18.15 47.18 -29.16
C VAL A 1042 19.10 48.35 -29.02
N GLU A 1043 19.91 48.35 -27.96
CA GLU A 1043 20.90 49.38 -27.68
C GLU A 1043 22.30 48.73 -27.57
N VAL A 1044 23.24 49.19 -28.39
CA VAL A 1044 24.63 48.72 -28.40
C VAL A 1044 25.53 49.88 -27.95
N GLY A 1045 25.97 49.87 -26.69
CA GLY A 1045 26.66 50.99 -26.04
C GLY A 1045 28.00 51.36 -26.66
N SER A 1046 28.70 50.43 -27.32
CA SER A 1046 29.91 50.73 -28.10
C SER A 1046 29.63 51.41 -29.45
N GLU A 1047 28.40 51.32 -29.96
CA GLU A 1047 28.01 51.85 -31.27
C GLU A 1047 27.18 53.14 -31.17
N TYR A 1048 26.37 53.29 -30.11
CA TYR A 1048 25.38 54.37 -30.00
C TYR A 1048 25.62 55.27 -28.77
N ASN A 1049 25.07 56.48 -28.82
CA ASN A 1049 24.99 57.34 -27.64
C ASN A 1049 24.05 56.73 -26.59
N GLU A 1050 24.36 56.92 -25.30
CA GLU A 1050 23.53 56.43 -24.19
C GLU A 1050 22.06 56.87 -24.37
N GLY A 1051 21.14 55.91 -24.38
CA GLY A 1051 19.71 56.14 -24.57
C GLY A 1051 19.25 56.28 -26.03
N TYR A 1052 20.13 56.04 -27.02
CA TYR A 1052 19.81 56.04 -28.45
C TYR A 1052 19.88 54.62 -29.04
N GLY A 1053 18.94 53.74 -28.71
CA GLY A 1053 18.83 52.41 -29.33
C GLY A 1053 17.95 52.39 -30.59
N ASP A 1054 17.97 51.27 -31.29
CA ASP A 1054 17.12 50.96 -32.43
C ASP A 1054 15.75 50.47 -31.99
N LEU A 1055 14.68 51.05 -32.53
CA LEU A 1055 13.30 50.61 -32.32
C LEU A 1055 12.76 49.92 -33.57
N TYR A 1056 12.35 48.66 -33.43
CA TYR A 1056 11.76 47.85 -34.49
C TYR A 1056 10.33 47.43 -34.13
N ILE A 1057 9.37 47.84 -34.95
CA ILE A 1057 7.95 47.48 -34.82
C ILE A 1057 7.49 46.82 -36.11
N SER A 1058 7.20 45.53 -36.05
CA SER A 1058 6.78 44.75 -37.22
C SER A 1058 5.75 43.71 -36.84
N ASN A 1059 4.73 43.54 -37.68
CA ASN A 1059 3.73 42.48 -37.53
C ASN A 1059 3.97 41.33 -38.51
N SER A 1060 5.24 40.97 -38.76
CA SER A 1060 5.65 39.88 -39.65
C SER A 1060 5.03 39.91 -41.06
N SER A 1061 4.83 41.11 -41.63
CA SER A 1061 4.17 41.35 -42.94
C SER A 1061 2.69 40.93 -43.05
N GLN A 1062 2.01 40.70 -41.91
CA GLN A 1062 0.62 40.25 -41.86
C GLN A 1062 -0.38 41.42 -42.01
N TYR A 1063 -1.56 41.17 -42.59
CA TYR A 1063 -2.56 42.20 -42.95
C TYR A 1063 -3.18 42.90 -41.73
N SER A 1064 -3.15 44.23 -41.68
CA SER A 1064 -3.47 45.07 -40.51
C SER A 1064 -4.94 45.44 -40.33
N ASN A 1065 -5.86 44.52 -40.63
CA ASN A 1065 -7.27 44.79 -40.29
C ASN A 1065 -7.49 44.54 -38.78
N GLY A 1066 -7.38 45.60 -37.97
CA GLY A 1066 -7.80 45.62 -36.56
C GLY A 1066 -6.71 45.69 -35.49
N GLY A 1067 -5.44 45.39 -35.79
CA GLY A 1067 -4.31 45.47 -34.85
C GLY A 1067 -3.49 46.75 -35.02
N TYR A 1068 -3.40 47.59 -33.99
CA TYR A 1068 -2.54 48.78 -33.99
C TYR A 1068 -1.29 48.52 -33.13
N ALA A 1069 -0.14 49.06 -33.52
CA ALA A 1069 1.00 49.14 -32.61
C ALA A 1069 0.67 50.04 -31.41
N ASP A 1070 1.42 49.90 -30.32
CA ASP A 1070 1.38 50.87 -29.22
C ASP A 1070 1.62 52.30 -29.71
N ASN A 1071 1.01 53.29 -29.07
CA ASN A 1071 1.12 54.67 -29.51
C ASN A 1071 2.56 55.18 -29.32
N LEU A 1072 3.04 56.03 -30.23
CA LEU A 1072 4.29 56.75 -30.01
C LEU A 1072 4.13 57.66 -28.79
N PRO A 1073 5.04 57.64 -27.80
CA PRO A 1073 4.94 58.49 -26.62
C PRO A 1073 4.80 59.98 -26.96
N ALA A 1074 4.08 60.74 -26.13
CA ALA A 1074 4.03 62.19 -26.26
C ALA A 1074 5.30 62.81 -25.65
N GLY A 1075 5.88 63.82 -26.30
CA GLY A 1075 7.17 64.39 -25.88
C GLY A 1075 8.33 63.92 -26.74
N ILE A 1076 9.56 64.06 -26.23
CA ILE A 1076 10.79 63.73 -26.96
C ILE A 1076 11.19 62.29 -26.62
N SER A 1077 11.49 61.49 -27.64
CA SER A 1077 12.06 60.15 -27.50
C SER A 1077 13.26 60.00 -28.43
N ASN A 1078 14.36 59.51 -27.88
CA ASN A 1078 15.65 59.37 -28.57
C ASN A 1078 15.79 57.94 -29.09
N PHE A 1079 16.32 57.81 -30.30
CA PHE A 1079 16.55 56.56 -31.02
C PHE A 1079 17.75 56.69 -31.95
N HIS A 1080 18.47 55.58 -32.18
CA HIS A 1080 19.42 55.51 -33.28
C HIS A 1080 18.67 55.28 -34.58
N ASN A 1081 18.09 54.10 -34.81
CA ASN A 1081 17.17 53.82 -35.92
C ASN A 1081 15.72 53.61 -35.43
N VAL A 1082 14.75 53.91 -36.28
CA VAL A 1082 13.33 53.55 -36.06
C VAL A 1082 12.78 52.88 -37.30
N TYR A 1083 12.33 51.64 -37.16
CA TYR A 1083 11.71 50.86 -38.23
C TYR A 1083 10.25 50.53 -37.91
N ILE A 1084 9.36 50.97 -38.79
CA ILE A 1084 7.94 50.62 -38.79
C ILE A 1084 7.66 49.74 -40.02
N GLY A 1085 7.33 48.48 -39.75
CA GLY A 1085 7.18 47.42 -40.76
C GLY A 1085 5.93 47.54 -41.63
N THR A 1086 5.89 46.74 -42.70
CA THR A 1086 4.81 46.73 -43.69
C THR A 1086 3.43 46.62 -43.05
N ASN A 1087 2.49 47.47 -43.49
CA ASN A 1087 1.10 47.54 -43.00
C ASN A 1087 0.94 47.86 -41.50
N VAL A 1088 1.98 48.22 -40.76
CA VAL A 1088 1.85 48.56 -39.34
C VAL A 1088 1.14 49.91 -39.17
N HIS A 1089 0.08 49.95 -38.36
CA HIS A 1089 -0.63 51.18 -38.01
C HIS A 1089 -0.27 51.61 -36.60
N ILE A 1090 0.23 52.84 -36.45
CA ILE A 1090 0.58 53.45 -35.17
C ILE A 1090 -0.10 54.80 -35.03
N ARG A 1091 -0.36 55.25 -33.80
CA ARG A 1091 -0.88 56.60 -33.55
C ARG A 1091 0.11 57.39 -32.69
N PRO A 1092 0.26 58.71 -32.90
CA PRO A 1092 0.95 59.55 -31.94
C PRO A 1092 0.09 59.72 -30.69
N ALA A 1093 0.70 59.55 -29.51
CA ALA A 1093 0.11 60.00 -28.26
C ALA A 1093 0.17 61.53 -28.17
N VAL A 1094 -0.72 62.11 -27.37
CA VAL A 1094 -0.82 63.56 -27.22
C VAL A 1094 -0.80 63.95 -25.76
N ASP A 1095 -0.07 65.02 -25.46
CA ASP A 1095 -0.13 65.70 -24.18
C ASP A 1095 -0.87 67.03 -24.39
N THR A 1096 -2.17 67.04 -24.10
CA THR A 1096 -3.00 68.24 -24.23
C THR A 1096 -2.68 69.29 -23.17
N ASN A 1097 -2.04 68.92 -22.05
CA ASN A 1097 -1.65 69.87 -21.01
C ASN A 1097 -0.40 70.66 -21.43
N ALA A 1098 0.60 69.94 -21.97
CA ALA A 1098 1.80 70.58 -22.51
C ALA A 1098 1.62 71.09 -23.95
N ASN A 1099 0.49 70.78 -24.61
CA ASN A 1099 0.24 71.04 -26.03
C ASN A 1099 1.35 70.46 -26.93
N ARG A 1100 1.69 69.19 -26.70
CA ARG A 1100 2.80 68.50 -27.37
C ARG A 1100 2.35 67.17 -27.98
N GLY A 1101 2.81 66.91 -29.20
CA GLY A 1101 2.72 65.59 -29.83
C GLY A 1101 3.99 64.75 -29.63
N SER A 1102 4.13 63.70 -30.43
CA SER A 1102 5.28 62.79 -30.41
C SER A 1102 6.46 63.38 -31.22
N ILE A 1103 7.64 63.49 -30.61
CA ILE A 1103 8.86 63.98 -31.24
C ILE A 1103 9.91 62.87 -31.16
N LEU A 1104 10.30 62.34 -32.31
CA LEU A 1104 11.30 61.29 -32.43
C LEU A 1104 12.64 61.93 -32.82
N GLN A 1105 13.60 61.90 -31.90
CA GLN A 1105 14.99 62.27 -32.20
C GLN A 1105 15.70 61.03 -32.71
N VAL A 1106 16.04 61.04 -33.99
CA VAL A 1106 16.61 59.88 -34.70
C VAL A 1106 17.97 60.28 -35.25
N GLU A 1107 19.03 59.60 -34.81
CA GLU A 1107 20.41 59.84 -35.30
C GLU A 1107 20.70 59.13 -36.62
N GLY A 1108 20.13 57.95 -36.81
CA GLY A 1108 20.22 57.12 -38.01
C GLY A 1108 18.96 57.21 -38.88
N ASP A 1109 18.47 56.05 -39.32
CA ASP A 1109 17.37 55.95 -40.28
C ASP A 1109 16.00 55.86 -39.61
N PHE A 1110 15.08 56.72 -40.05
CA PHE A 1110 13.64 56.57 -39.79
C PHE A 1110 12.97 55.90 -41.01
N THR A 1111 12.62 54.63 -40.89
CA THR A 1111 12.02 53.83 -41.96
C THR A 1111 10.53 53.58 -41.73
N LEU A 1112 9.70 54.07 -42.67
CA LEU A 1112 8.27 53.76 -42.76
C LEU A 1112 8.04 52.86 -43.98
N SER A 1113 7.74 51.59 -43.74
CA SER A 1113 7.58 50.58 -44.80
C SER A 1113 6.27 50.73 -45.59
N SER A 1114 6.16 49.99 -46.70
CA SER A 1114 4.96 50.02 -47.56
C SER A 1114 3.69 49.71 -46.76
N GLY A 1115 2.66 50.56 -46.90
CA GLY A 1115 1.39 50.41 -46.20
C GLY A 1115 1.41 50.77 -44.70
N ALA A 1116 2.56 51.12 -44.12
CA ALA A 1116 2.62 51.59 -42.74
C ALA A 1116 2.01 53.01 -42.61
N VAL A 1117 1.32 53.26 -41.50
CA VAL A 1117 0.57 54.51 -41.27
C VAL A 1117 0.83 55.05 -39.86
N ILE A 1118 1.20 56.32 -39.77
CA ILE A 1118 1.17 57.10 -38.53
C ILE A 1118 -0.10 57.98 -38.56
N ASP A 1119 -1.11 57.59 -37.79
CA ASP A 1119 -2.44 58.20 -37.85
C ASP A 1119 -2.65 59.28 -36.77
N GLY A 1120 -2.42 60.53 -37.15
CA GLY A 1120 -2.70 61.71 -36.32
C GLY A 1120 -4.13 62.26 -36.43
N VAL A 1121 -5.05 61.62 -37.16
CA VAL A 1121 -6.37 62.21 -37.46
C VAL A 1121 -7.24 62.28 -36.19
N GLY A 1122 -7.72 63.48 -35.84
CA GLY A 1122 -8.63 63.70 -34.70
C GLY A 1122 -8.02 63.46 -33.32
N ARG A 1123 -6.67 63.44 -33.22
CA ARG A 1123 -5.91 63.12 -32.01
C ARG A 1123 -5.53 64.32 -31.13
N GLY A 1124 -5.71 65.55 -31.60
CA GLY A 1124 -5.39 66.78 -30.87
C GLY A 1124 -6.44 67.13 -29.80
N PHE A 1125 -6.61 68.43 -29.55
CA PHE A 1125 -7.57 68.90 -28.54
C PHE A 1125 -9.00 68.46 -28.84
N SER A 1126 -9.75 68.13 -27.79
CA SER A 1126 -11.16 67.81 -27.87
C SER A 1126 -12.00 69.05 -28.19
N SER A 1127 -13.28 68.85 -28.57
CA SER A 1127 -14.23 69.94 -28.81
C SER A 1127 -14.14 71.01 -27.73
N SER A 1128 -14.19 72.28 -28.14
CA SER A 1128 -14.14 73.45 -27.25
C SER A 1128 -12.81 73.69 -26.54
N THR A 1129 -11.76 72.89 -26.78
CA THR A 1129 -10.46 73.04 -26.11
C THR A 1129 -9.32 73.34 -27.08
N GLY A 1130 -8.24 73.91 -26.56
CA GLY A 1130 -7.03 74.23 -27.31
C GLY A 1130 -6.82 75.74 -27.58
N PRO A 1131 -5.57 76.16 -27.88
CA PRO A 1131 -5.21 77.58 -28.05
C PRO A 1131 -5.94 78.33 -29.17
N GLY A 1132 -6.46 77.61 -30.15
CA GLY A 1132 -7.23 78.11 -31.29
C GLY A 1132 -8.60 77.44 -31.37
N THR A 1133 -9.25 77.23 -30.22
CA THR A 1133 -10.59 76.62 -30.16
C THR A 1133 -11.63 77.45 -30.93
N GLY A 1134 -12.53 76.78 -31.66
CA GLY A 1134 -13.65 77.45 -32.34
C GLY A 1134 -14.72 77.92 -31.36
N ALA A 1135 -15.37 79.05 -31.64
CA ALA A 1135 -16.46 79.54 -30.80
C ALA A 1135 -17.70 78.61 -30.87
N ALA A 1136 -18.40 78.49 -29.74
CA ALA A 1136 -19.67 77.77 -29.65
C ALA A 1136 -20.78 78.51 -30.41
N GLY A 1137 -21.63 77.74 -31.11
CA GLY A 1137 -22.88 78.23 -31.68
C GLY A 1137 -23.90 78.60 -30.61
N ALA A 1138 -24.72 79.60 -30.91
CA ALA A 1138 -25.92 79.94 -30.12
C ALA A 1138 -27.19 79.57 -30.92
N GLY A 1139 -28.25 79.16 -30.23
CA GLY A 1139 -29.51 78.78 -30.87
C GLY A 1139 -29.38 77.54 -31.76
N GLN A 1140 -29.68 77.67 -33.05
CA GLN A 1140 -29.50 76.61 -34.06
C GLN A 1140 -28.24 76.81 -34.92
N SER A 1141 -27.38 77.78 -34.58
CA SER A 1141 -26.16 78.07 -35.34
C SER A 1141 -25.15 76.91 -35.28
N GLY A 1142 -24.42 76.69 -36.36
CA GLY A 1142 -23.32 75.72 -36.43
C GLY A 1142 -22.14 76.14 -35.55
N GLY A 1143 -21.37 75.17 -35.05
CA GLY A 1143 -20.13 75.46 -34.31
C GLY A 1143 -19.01 75.92 -35.25
N ALA A 1144 -18.12 76.79 -34.77
CA ALA A 1144 -16.98 77.23 -35.58
C ALA A 1144 -15.85 76.18 -35.60
N GLY A 1145 -15.06 76.15 -36.68
CA GLY A 1145 -13.91 75.26 -36.80
C GLY A 1145 -12.77 75.64 -35.84
N GLY A 1146 -12.04 74.63 -35.36
CA GLY A 1146 -10.78 74.81 -34.63
C GLY A 1146 -9.65 75.23 -35.57
N ALA A 1147 -8.60 75.84 -35.01
CA ALA A 1147 -7.47 76.37 -35.76
C ALA A 1147 -6.15 75.65 -35.43
N HIS A 1148 -5.24 75.60 -36.41
CA HIS A 1148 -3.82 75.22 -36.27
C HIS A 1148 -3.12 75.47 -37.62
N GLY A 1149 -2.00 76.20 -37.65
CA GLY A 1149 -1.33 76.61 -38.90
C GLY A 1149 -2.09 77.64 -39.76
N GLY A 1150 -3.41 77.79 -39.56
CA GLY A 1150 -4.33 78.79 -40.12
C GLY A 1150 -5.59 78.96 -39.24
N ASN A 1151 -6.40 80.00 -39.51
CA ASN A 1151 -7.63 80.26 -38.75
C ASN A 1151 -8.71 79.22 -39.08
N GLY A 1152 -9.54 78.87 -38.09
CA GLY A 1152 -10.69 78.00 -38.28
C GLY A 1152 -11.79 78.67 -39.11
N GLY A 1153 -12.64 77.88 -39.76
CA GLY A 1153 -13.82 78.41 -40.46
C GLY A 1153 -14.88 78.92 -39.48
N ASN A 1154 -15.57 80.01 -39.82
CA ASN A 1154 -16.71 80.49 -39.03
C ASN A 1154 -17.88 79.50 -39.11
N GLY A 1155 -18.68 79.41 -38.04
CA GLY A 1155 -19.90 78.61 -38.01
C GLY A 1155 -21.03 79.22 -38.85
N GLU A 1156 -21.92 78.37 -39.36
CA GLU A 1156 -23.15 78.78 -40.05
C GLU A 1156 -24.10 79.51 -39.08
N ASN A 1157 -24.71 80.62 -39.51
CA ASN A 1157 -25.70 81.35 -38.71
C ASN A 1157 -27.12 80.78 -38.89
N ASP A 1158 -27.94 80.85 -37.85
CA ASP A 1158 -29.36 80.41 -37.89
C ASP A 1158 -30.35 81.52 -38.29
N GLY A 1159 -29.83 82.68 -38.72
CA GLY A 1159 -30.61 83.87 -39.04
C GLY A 1159 -31.08 84.70 -37.83
N GLY A 1160 -30.90 84.21 -36.60
CA GLY A 1160 -31.24 84.90 -35.34
C GLY A 1160 -30.03 85.25 -34.46
N ASN A 1161 -28.92 84.51 -34.58
CA ASN A 1161 -27.68 84.69 -33.83
C ASN A 1161 -26.49 84.97 -34.79
N PRO A 1162 -25.45 85.72 -34.36
CA PRO A 1162 -24.27 85.96 -35.18
C PRO A 1162 -23.47 84.68 -35.43
N SER A 1163 -22.83 84.58 -36.61
CA SER A 1163 -21.93 83.46 -36.94
C SER A 1163 -20.81 83.34 -35.90
N PRO A 1164 -20.66 82.18 -35.24
CA PRO A 1164 -19.57 81.95 -34.32
C PRO A 1164 -18.21 82.06 -35.03
N SER A 1165 -17.28 82.82 -34.46
CA SER A 1165 -15.95 83.02 -35.04
C SER A 1165 -15.13 81.72 -34.97
N GLY A 1166 -14.46 81.40 -36.08
CA GLY A 1166 -13.45 80.35 -36.12
C GLY A 1166 -12.29 80.63 -35.17
N GLY A 1167 -11.60 79.56 -34.75
CA GLY A 1167 -10.44 79.68 -33.89
C GLY A 1167 -9.30 80.49 -34.52
N THR A 1168 -8.45 81.10 -33.69
CA THR A 1168 -7.26 81.84 -34.14
C THR A 1168 -6.09 80.90 -34.41
N ALA A 1169 -5.38 81.10 -35.53
CA ALA A 1169 -4.19 80.34 -35.89
C ALA A 1169 -3.10 80.44 -34.80
N TYR A 1170 -2.43 79.33 -34.53
CA TYR A 1170 -1.26 79.23 -33.67
C TYR A 1170 -0.37 78.06 -34.13
N GLY A 1171 0.81 77.93 -33.51
CA GLY A 1171 1.81 76.93 -33.85
C GLY A 1171 2.86 77.45 -34.84
N SER A 1172 4.00 76.76 -34.91
CA SER A 1172 5.06 77.07 -35.86
C SER A 1172 4.88 76.26 -37.15
N GLN A 1173 4.94 76.93 -38.30
CA GLN A 1173 4.93 76.26 -39.61
C GLN A 1173 6.25 75.55 -39.92
N ARG A 1174 7.34 75.93 -39.24
CA ARG A 1174 8.67 75.31 -39.40
C ARG A 1174 8.93 74.20 -38.38
N GLU A 1175 8.20 74.23 -37.27
CA GLU A 1175 8.30 73.27 -36.17
C GLU A 1175 6.88 72.88 -35.70
N PRO A 1176 6.15 72.06 -36.48
CA PRO A 1176 4.75 71.74 -36.22
C PRO A 1176 4.59 70.67 -35.12
N VAL A 1177 5.10 70.95 -33.92
CA VAL A 1177 5.11 70.02 -32.77
C VAL A 1177 3.93 70.18 -31.81
N THR A 1178 3.08 71.20 -32.02
CA THR A 1178 1.90 71.48 -31.19
C THR A 1178 0.65 70.84 -31.77
N LEU A 1179 -0.30 70.47 -30.90
CA LEU A 1179 -1.54 69.80 -31.28
C LEU A 1179 -2.51 70.78 -31.96
N GLY A 1180 -3.39 70.28 -32.83
CA GLY A 1180 -4.48 71.07 -33.40
C GLY A 1180 -5.64 71.29 -32.43
N SER A 1181 -6.32 72.43 -32.51
CA SER A 1181 -7.44 72.77 -31.61
C SER A 1181 -8.76 72.15 -32.01
N GLY A 1182 -9.64 71.92 -31.04
CA GLY A 1182 -11.00 71.45 -31.28
C GLY A 1182 -11.92 72.54 -31.83
N GLY A 1183 -12.92 72.14 -32.61
CA GLY A 1183 -14.02 73.01 -33.02
C GLY A 1183 -14.96 73.34 -31.86
N GLY A 1184 -15.71 74.43 -32.01
CA GLY A 1184 -16.78 74.78 -31.10
C GLY A 1184 -18.02 73.89 -31.30
N PRO A 1185 -18.84 73.66 -30.26
CA PRO A 1185 -20.07 72.92 -30.38
C PRO A 1185 -21.11 73.75 -31.15
N SER A 1186 -22.04 73.11 -31.83
CA SER A 1186 -23.23 73.77 -32.37
C SER A 1186 -24.15 74.26 -31.25
N GLY A 1187 -25.00 75.25 -31.53
CA GLY A 1187 -26.00 75.73 -30.57
C GLY A 1187 -27.01 74.65 -30.16
N ALA A 1188 -27.21 73.63 -31.01
CA ALA A 1188 -28.01 72.44 -30.73
C ALA A 1188 -27.31 71.38 -29.85
N GLY A 1189 -26.07 71.63 -29.43
CA GLY A 1189 -25.32 70.78 -28.50
C GLY A 1189 -24.45 69.68 -29.15
N ALA A 1190 -24.43 69.57 -30.49
CA ALA A 1190 -23.49 68.65 -31.16
C ALA A 1190 -22.05 69.16 -30.99
N ALA A 1191 -21.14 68.30 -30.50
CA ALA A 1191 -19.73 68.63 -30.29
C ALA A 1191 -19.02 68.98 -31.62
N GLY A 1192 -18.07 69.90 -31.56
CA GLY A 1192 -17.19 70.21 -32.67
C GLY A 1192 -16.19 69.08 -32.92
N GLY A 1193 -15.62 69.06 -34.14
CA GLY A 1193 -14.56 68.11 -34.48
C GLY A 1193 -13.33 68.26 -33.58
N ARG A 1194 -12.63 67.15 -33.30
CA ARG A 1194 -11.34 67.17 -32.60
C ARG A 1194 -10.23 67.68 -33.52
N GLY A 1195 -9.23 68.35 -32.95
CA GLY A 1195 -8.05 68.76 -33.70
C GLY A 1195 -7.17 67.58 -34.13
N GLY A 1196 -6.23 67.80 -35.05
CA GLY A 1196 -5.22 66.79 -35.43
C GLY A 1196 -4.12 66.64 -34.37
N GLY A 1197 -3.53 65.44 -34.28
CA GLY A 1197 -2.31 65.19 -33.49
C GLY A 1197 -1.08 65.78 -34.15
N ALA A 1198 0.05 65.81 -33.43
CA ALA A 1198 1.33 66.26 -33.94
C ALA A 1198 2.37 65.13 -33.86
N VAL A 1199 3.18 65.00 -34.91
CA VAL A 1199 4.33 64.10 -34.96
C VAL A 1199 5.48 64.82 -35.67
N ALA A 1200 6.69 64.70 -35.12
CA ALA A 1200 7.90 65.22 -35.74
C ALA A 1200 9.04 64.21 -35.60
N SER A 1201 9.93 64.19 -36.59
CA SER A 1201 11.18 63.42 -36.58
C SER A 1201 12.34 64.29 -37.05
N GLY A 1202 13.48 64.26 -36.35
CA GLY A 1202 14.68 65.00 -36.76
C GLY A 1202 15.76 65.04 -35.67
N PRO A 1203 16.97 65.57 -35.97
CA PRO A 1203 18.04 65.73 -34.99
C PRO A 1203 17.68 66.76 -33.91
N GLU A 1204 18.47 66.84 -32.82
CA GLU A 1204 18.20 67.72 -31.67
C GLU A 1204 17.71 69.13 -32.07
N PRO A 1205 16.60 69.64 -31.50
CA PRO A 1205 16.08 70.98 -31.76
C PRO A 1205 17.14 72.06 -31.54
N GLY A 1206 17.55 72.73 -32.62
CA GLY A 1206 18.60 73.76 -32.61
C GLY A 1206 19.84 73.41 -33.45
N THR A 1207 20.01 72.14 -33.83
CA THR A 1207 21.05 71.71 -34.79
C THR A 1207 20.52 71.74 -36.22
N TYR A 1208 20.25 72.93 -36.76
CA TYR A 1208 20.08 73.06 -38.20
C TYR A 1208 21.44 72.86 -38.88
N TYR A 1209 21.69 71.67 -39.43
CA TYR A 1209 22.70 71.53 -40.48
C TYR A 1209 22.28 72.43 -41.64
N GLN A 1210 23.03 73.50 -41.87
CA GLN A 1210 23.02 74.20 -43.16
C GLN A 1210 23.36 73.15 -44.22
N ARG A 1211 22.40 72.85 -45.10
CA ARG A 1211 22.70 72.23 -46.38
C ARG A 1211 23.56 73.15 -47.23
#